data_AF-A0A2D6AND6-F1
#
_entry.id   AF-A0A2D6AND6-F1
#
_cell.length_a   1.000
_cell.length_b   1.000
_cell.length_c   1.000
_cell.angle_alpha   90.00
_cell.angle_beta   90.00
_cell.angle_gamma   90.00
#
_symmetry.space_group_name_H-M   'P 1'
#
loop_
_entity.id
_entity.type
_entity.pdbx_description
1 polymer ?
#
loop_
_entity_poly.entity_id
_entity_poly.type
_entity_poly.pdbx_seq_one_letter_code
_entity_poly.pdbx_strand_id
1 'polypeptide(L)'
;MNKLDDVISASTEYFGGDDLAASVFSTKYALCDRSGNYHEKTPDDMHRRIAREFSRIENKYLNPMPEEEIYGLLKDFKYVVPQGSPMAGIGNNNQIQSISNCFVIESPHDSYGGILKSDQELVQIAKRRGGVGFDISTLRPKGLSTGNAARTTDGIEVFMERFSNSTREVAQGGRRGALMITISVHHPQIEDFINIKRDRKKVTGANISIRLSDEFLTAVRERADFHLRFPVEKDAHHIVERWRDANEIWNQIIEAAHDSAEPGLIFWDSVIRNSPADIYSDEGYGTTSTNPCSELPLAPYDSCRLMLVNLISFVDNPFTQDASFNFEKFSDCSVKAQRLMDDMIDLEVEQIDKIIKKIKNDPEPGNVKKIERDMWRTIRDKALTGRRTGLGVTAVGDTLASLGIRYGSEKSISVVERIYKTLAVSAYRSSCIMAKERGPFPIHNHIREEGHPFLERIWAECEKTRTMNKVSGRRNISILTTAPAGSVSTLTQTTSGIEPAFMLKYTRRRKISQLSEGVQADFIDDLGDSWKEYDVYHHGFKKWMDISGQSEIEASPYYMSTANEIDWKSRVKLQAAAQRWIDHGISSTINLPSSAEVEEVKQIYEAGWELGCKGITVYRDGCRTGVLINSDSKDNEKINSHESQRPKELECSIHHAT
;
A
#
# COMPACT_ATOMS: atom_id res chain seq x y z
N MET A 1 -25.11 -20.32 -13.43
CA MET A 1 -24.49 -19.65 -12.26
C MET A 1 -23.55 -20.64 -11.63
N ASN A 2 -22.33 -20.23 -11.32
CA ASN A 2 -21.26 -21.14 -10.90
C ASN A 2 -21.23 -21.24 -9.37
N LYS A 3 -20.87 -22.41 -8.84
CA LYS A 3 -20.54 -22.57 -7.42
C LYS A 3 -19.05 -22.27 -7.20
N LEU A 4 -18.67 -22.02 -5.95
CA LEU A 4 -17.28 -21.72 -5.58
C LEU A 4 -16.29 -22.79 -6.08
N ASP A 5 -16.65 -24.08 -5.93
CA ASP A 5 -15.79 -25.19 -6.38
C ASP A 5 -15.54 -25.17 -7.90
N ASP A 6 -16.55 -24.79 -8.68
CA ASP A 6 -16.42 -24.65 -10.14
C ASP A 6 -15.43 -23.51 -10.49
N VAL A 7 -15.51 -22.40 -9.76
CA VAL A 7 -14.61 -21.24 -9.95
C VAL A 7 -13.18 -21.59 -9.53
N ILE A 8 -13.00 -22.28 -8.40
CA ILE A 8 -11.68 -22.74 -7.94
C ILE A 8 -11.08 -23.67 -8.98
N SER A 9 -11.83 -24.68 -9.45
CA SER A 9 -11.34 -25.63 -10.46
C SER A 9 -10.92 -24.93 -11.76
N ALA A 10 -11.77 -24.07 -12.32
CA ALA A 10 -11.47 -23.36 -13.56
C ALA A 10 -10.32 -22.36 -13.40
N SER A 11 -10.23 -21.69 -12.26
CA SER A 11 -9.13 -20.75 -11.96
C SER A 11 -7.82 -21.49 -11.71
N THR A 12 -7.85 -22.69 -11.15
CA THR A 12 -6.66 -23.53 -10.97
C THR A 12 -6.09 -23.94 -12.32
N GLU A 13 -6.94 -24.33 -13.27
CA GLU A 13 -6.52 -24.58 -14.65
C GLU A 13 -5.93 -23.32 -15.30
N TYR A 14 -6.59 -22.15 -15.12
CA TYR A 14 -6.11 -20.86 -15.62
C TYR A 14 -4.70 -20.51 -15.12
N PHE A 15 -4.40 -20.77 -13.84
CA PHE A 15 -3.09 -20.53 -13.23
C PHE A 15 -2.11 -21.71 -13.36
N GLY A 16 -2.39 -22.68 -14.24
CA GLY A 16 -1.48 -23.80 -14.50
C GLY A 16 -1.27 -24.72 -13.30
N GLY A 17 -2.26 -24.85 -12.41
CA GLY A 17 -2.22 -25.71 -11.22
C GLY A 17 -1.91 -24.98 -9.90
N ASP A 18 -1.81 -23.65 -9.89
CA ASP A 18 -1.56 -22.88 -8.67
C ASP A 18 -2.85 -22.64 -7.85
N ASP A 19 -3.08 -23.53 -6.88
CA ASP A 19 -4.22 -23.45 -5.95
C ASP A 19 -4.26 -22.15 -5.14
N LEU A 20 -3.10 -21.55 -4.83
CA LEU A 20 -3.05 -20.33 -4.02
C LEU A 20 -3.56 -19.14 -4.83
N ALA A 21 -3.08 -18.98 -6.06
CA ALA A 21 -3.58 -17.95 -6.98
C ALA A 21 -5.08 -18.14 -7.27
N ALA A 22 -5.51 -19.37 -7.52
CA ALA A 22 -6.92 -19.70 -7.75
C ALA A 22 -7.80 -19.38 -6.54
N SER A 23 -7.34 -19.71 -5.32
CA SER A 23 -8.05 -19.38 -4.08
C SER A 23 -8.13 -17.86 -3.86
N VAL A 24 -7.03 -17.13 -4.09
CA VAL A 24 -7.03 -15.66 -3.98
C VAL A 24 -8.01 -15.02 -4.96
N PHE A 25 -8.04 -15.47 -6.23
CA PHE A 25 -9.00 -14.97 -7.21
C PHE A 25 -10.45 -15.27 -6.81
N SER A 26 -10.76 -16.54 -6.58
CA SER A 26 -12.13 -17.01 -6.31
C SER A 26 -12.73 -16.42 -5.03
N THR A 27 -11.92 -16.18 -4.00
CA THR A 27 -12.40 -15.66 -2.71
C THR A 27 -12.44 -14.14 -2.64
N LYS A 28 -11.59 -13.42 -3.39
CA LYS A 28 -11.44 -11.96 -3.25
C LYS A 28 -11.90 -11.14 -4.44
N TYR A 29 -11.92 -11.70 -5.65
CA TYR A 29 -12.05 -10.92 -6.89
C TYR A 29 -13.14 -11.41 -7.84
N ALA A 30 -13.40 -12.71 -7.89
CA ALA A 30 -14.49 -13.25 -8.70
C ALA A 30 -15.84 -12.68 -8.24
N LEU A 31 -16.62 -12.15 -9.17
CA LEU A 31 -17.92 -11.55 -8.86
C LEU A 31 -18.89 -12.58 -8.28
N CYS A 32 -19.33 -12.29 -7.06
CA CYS A 32 -20.30 -13.09 -6.34
C CYS A 32 -21.50 -12.21 -5.92
N ASP A 33 -22.71 -12.73 -6.09
CA ASP A 33 -23.92 -12.06 -5.58
C ASP A 33 -24.23 -12.42 -4.12
N ARG A 34 -25.27 -11.80 -3.56
CA ARG A 34 -25.66 -12.01 -2.16
C ARG A 34 -26.15 -13.43 -1.85
N SER A 35 -26.51 -14.20 -2.88
CA SER A 35 -26.96 -15.58 -2.73
C SER A 35 -25.79 -16.57 -2.83
N GLY A 36 -24.56 -16.09 -3.01
CA GLY A 36 -23.37 -16.92 -3.15
C GLY A 36 -23.15 -17.44 -4.57
N ASN A 37 -23.87 -16.91 -5.58
CA ASN A 37 -23.67 -17.34 -6.96
C ASN A 37 -22.53 -16.56 -7.61
N TYR A 38 -21.61 -17.28 -8.25
CA TYR A 38 -20.51 -16.70 -8.99
C TYR A 38 -20.88 -16.42 -10.45
N HIS A 39 -20.51 -15.22 -10.90
CA HIS A 39 -20.74 -14.69 -12.26
C HIS A 39 -19.49 -14.75 -13.13
N GLU A 40 -18.34 -15.07 -12.54
CA GLU A 40 -17.04 -15.21 -13.21
C GLU A 40 -16.45 -16.56 -12.85
N LYS A 41 -15.92 -17.28 -13.85
CA LYS A 41 -15.25 -18.57 -13.64
C LYS A 41 -13.74 -18.42 -13.54
N THR A 42 -13.17 -17.50 -14.32
CA THR A 42 -11.73 -17.31 -14.43
C THR A 42 -11.37 -15.83 -14.42
N PRO A 43 -10.09 -15.48 -14.19
CA PRO A 43 -9.62 -14.10 -14.33
C PRO A 43 -9.89 -13.48 -15.70
N ASP A 44 -10.00 -14.27 -16.78
CA ASP A 44 -10.34 -13.76 -18.12
C ASP A 44 -11.71 -13.06 -18.15
N ASP A 45 -12.72 -13.63 -17.46
CA ASP A 45 -14.04 -13.04 -17.32
C ASP A 45 -13.97 -11.67 -16.63
N MET A 46 -13.15 -11.57 -15.58
CA MET A 46 -12.88 -10.31 -14.87
C MET A 46 -12.18 -9.30 -15.77
N HIS A 47 -11.16 -9.70 -16.53
CA HIS A 47 -10.46 -8.81 -17.47
C HIS A 47 -11.42 -8.24 -18.51
N ARG A 48 -12.34 -9.08 -19.04
CA ARG A 48 -13.39 -8.66 -19.96
C ARG A 48 -14.36 -7.66 -19.33
N ARG A 49 -14.82 -7.91 -18.10
CA ARG A 49 -15.67 -6.96 -17.35
C ARG A 49 -14.98 -5.61 -17.21
N ILE A 50 -13.73 -5.61 -16.76
CA ILE A 50 -12.98 -4.38 -16.47
C ILE A 50 -12.72 -3.60 -17.77
N ALA A 51 -12.31 -4.29 -18.84
CA ALA A 51 -12.07 -3.67 -20.14
C ALA A 51 -13.31 -2.98 -20.71
N ARG A 52 -14.49 -3.62 -20.60
CA ARG A 52 -15.77 -3.03 -21.03
C ARG A 52 -16.09 -1.74 -20.29
N GLU A 53 -15.89 -1.71 -18.97
CA GLU A 53 -16.16 -0.51 -18.18
C GLU A 53 -15.18 0.63 -18.47
N PHE A 54 -13.89 0.33 -18.68
CA PHE A 54 -12.95 1.34 -19.15
C PHE A 54 -13.31 1.86 -20.54
N SER A 55 -13.64 0.98 -21.50
CA SER A 55 -14.07 1.40 -22.84
C SER A 55 -15.32 2.30 -22.80
N ARG A 56 -16.26 2.00 -21.89
CA ARG A 56 -17.44 2.86 -21.65
C ARG A 56 -17.06 4.27 -21.21
N ILE A 57 -16.01 4.44 -20.40
CA ILE A 57 -15.50 5.75 -20.00
C ILE A 57 -14.72 6.41 -21.13
N GLU A 58 -13.83 5.68 -21.81
CA GLU A 58 -13.06 6.17 -22.95
C GLU A 58 -13.96 6.80 -24.02
N ASN A 59 -15.11 6.18 -24.31
CA ASN A 59 -16.10 6.67 -25.29
C ASN A 59 -16.73 8.04 -24.92
N LYS A 60 -16.49 8.57 -23.72
CA LYS A 60 -16.88 9.94 -23.35
C LYS A 60 -15.90 11.01 -23.83
N TYR A 61 -14.71 10.60 -24.28
CA TYR A 61 -13.59 11.49 -24.61
C TYR A 61 -13.14 11.33 -26.06
N LEU A 62 -12.29 12.27 -26.51
CA LEU A 62 -11.65 12.17 -27.82
C LEU A 62 -10.64 11.02 -27.85
N ASN A 63 -10.50 10.40 -29.03
CA ASN A 63 -9.58 9.29 -29.30
C ASN A 63 -9.74 8.11 -28.33
N PRO A 64 -10.94 7.50 -28.22
CA PRO A 64 -11.19 6.43 -27.27
C PRO A 64 -10.30 5.20 -27.56
N MET A 65 -9.73 4.60 -26.51
CA MET A 65 -9.06 3.31 -26.60
C MET A 65 -10.13 2.20 -26.78
N PRO A 66 -10.04 1.35 -27.82
CA PRO A 66 -11.02 0.29 -28.04
C PRO A 66 -11.01 -0.78 -26.94
N GLU A 67 -12.17 -1.40 -26.65
CA GLU A 67 -12.31 -2.45 -25.62
C GLU A 67 -11.30 -3.59 -25.80
N GLU A 68 -11.06 -4.06 -27.04
CA GLU A 68 -10.10 -5.15 -27.29
C GLU A 68 -8.65 -4.75 -27.01
N GLU A 69 -8.27 -3.48 -27.21
CA GLU A 69 -6.94 -3.01 -26.85
C GLU A 69 -6.79 -2.97 -25.32
N ILE A 70 -7.79 -2.46 -24.61
CA ILE A 70 -7.82 -2.43 -23.14
C ILE A 70 -7.77 -3.85 -22.57
N TYR A 71 -8.59 -4.76 -23.11
CA TYR A 71 -8.57 -6.17 -22.72
C TYR A 71 -7.18 -6.78 -22.97
N GLY A 72 -6.54 -6.49 -24.12
CA GLY A 72 -5.18 -6.96 -24.41
C GLY A 72 -4.12 -6.46 -23.42
N LEU A 73 -4.31 -5.30 -22.80
CA LEU A 73 -3.43 -4.80 -21.73
C LEU A 73 -3.63 -5.56 -20.41
N LEU A 74 -4.87 -5.92 -20.09
CA LEU A 74 -5.28 -6.54 -18.81
C LEU A 74 -5.11 -8.07 -18.82
N LYS A 75 -5.35 -8.70 -19.98
CA LYS A 75 -5.42 -10.15 -20.13
C LYS A 75 -4.17 -10.82 -19.55
N ASP A 76 -4.39 -11.92 -18.83
CA ASP A 76 -3.33 -12.76 -18.23
C ASP A 76 -2.44 -12.01 -17.24
N PHE A 77 -2.94 -10.89 -16.70
CA PHE A 77 -2.16 -9.98 -15.85
C PHE A 77 -0.84 -9.56 -16.51
N LYS A 78 -0.83 -9.53 -17.85
CA LYS A 78 0.40 -9.48 -18.63
C LYS A 78 1.05 -8.12 -18.55
N TYR A 79 0.37 -7.04 -18.90
CA TYR A 79 1.00 -5.73 -18.97
C TYR A 79 0.53 -4.79 -17.86
N VAL A 80 -0.78 -4.67 -17.70
CA VAL A 80 -1.41 -3.72 -16.79
C VAL A 80 -2.29 -4.47 -15.80
N VAL A 81 -2.09 -4.23 -14.51
CA VAL A 81 -2.78 -4.94 -13.45
C VAL A 81 -3.44 -3.94 -12.50
N PRO A 82 -4.78 -3.80 -12.53
CA PRO A 82 -5.50 -3.04 -11.53
C PRO A 82 -5.29 -3.67 -10.15
N GLN A 83 -5.25 -2.85 -9.11
CA GLN A 83 -5.10 -3.38 -7.76
C GLN A 83 -6.41 -3.95 -7.18
N GLY A 84 -6.37 -4.38 -5.91
CA GLY A 84 -7.44 -5.16 -5.30
C GLY A 84 -8.83 -4.52 -5.29
N SER A 85 -8.96 -3.24 -4.92
CA SER A 85 -10.27 -2.56 -4.93
C SER A 85 -10.81 -2.36 -6.36
N PRO A 86 -10.00 -1.90 -7.34
CA PRO A 86 -10.42 -1.87 -8.75
C PRO A 86 -10.87 -3.22 -9.31
N MET A 87 -10.08 -4.29 -9.12
CA MET A 87 -10.43 -5.64 -9.60
C MET A 87 -11.78 -6.13 -9.06
N ALA A 88 -12.03 -5.91 -7.76
CA ALA A 88 -13.26 -6.34 -7.10
C ALA A 88 -14.49 -5.46 -7.42
N GLY A 89 -14.29 -4.20 -7.84
CA GLY A 89 -15.38 -3.20 -7.88
C GLY A 89 -15.75 -2.64 -9.24
N ILE A 90 -14.83 -2.57 -10.22
CA ILE A 90 -15.16 -2.04 -11.55
C ILE A 90 -16.21 -2.94 -12.22
N GLY A 91 -17.38 -2.41 -12.56
CA GLY A 91 -18.48 -3.20 -13.14
C GLY A 91 -19.19 -4.14 -12.16
N ASN A 92 -18.91 -4.07 -10.86
CA ASN A 92 -19.62 -4.83 -9.83
C ASN A 92 -20.94 -4.12 -9.48
N ASN A 93 -22.07 -4.68 -9.91
CA ASN A 93 -23.41 -4.16 -9.58
C ASN A 93 -24.08 -4.86 -8.39
N ASN A 94 -23.43 -5.88 -7.81
CA ASN A 94 -23.96 -6.65 -6.68
C ASN A 94 -23.65 -6.01 -5.32
N GLN A 95 -22.67 -5.11 -5.29
CA GLN A 95 -22.17 -4.47 -4.07
C GLN A 95 -21.99 -2.96 -4.28
N ILE A 96 -22.26 -2.18 -3.24
CA ILE A 96 -22.02 -0.73 -3.23
C ILE A 96 -20.73 -0.49 -2.45
N GLN A 97 -19.65 -0.23 -3.17
CA GLN A 97 -18.30 -0.06 -2.62
C GLN A 97 -17.53 0.98 -3.43
N SER A 98 -16.45 1.49 -2.85
CA SER A 98 -15.48 2.30 -3.58
C SER A 98 -14.53 1.38 -4.35
N ILE A 99 -13.99 1.86 -5.47
CA ILE A 99 -12.87 1.22 -6.17
C ILE A 99 -11.51 1.81 -5.77
N SER A 100 -11.49 2.84 -4.93
CA SER A 100 -10.26 3.32 -4.29
C SER A 100 -9.78 2.31 -3.24
N ASN A 101 -8.45 2.12 -3.14
CA ASN A 101 -7.83 1.21 -2.19
C ASN A 101 -7.77 1.80 -0.79
N CYS A 102 -7.42 3.08 -0.69
CA CYS A 102 -7.19 3.79 0.56
C CYS A 102 -7.57 5.28 0.47
N PHE A 103 -7.64 5.94 1.62
CA PHE A 103 -8.02 7.35 1.78
C PHE A 103 -7.18 7.97 2.90
N VAL A 104 -6.97 9.28 2.83
CA VAL A 104 -6.59 10.07 4.02
C VAL A 104 -7.79 10.92 4.42
N ILE A 105 -8.13 10.96 5.71
CA ILE A 105 -9.16 11.85 6.24
C ILE A 105 -8.51 12.99 7.00
N GLU A 106 -9.32 14.00 7.32
CA GLU A 106 -8.87 15.14 8.11
C GLU A 106 -8.42 14.72 9.51
N SER A 107 -7.35 15.34 9.99
CA SER A 107 -6.89 15.20 11.37
C SER A 107 -8.03 15.52 12.35
N PRO A 108 -8.19 14.74 13.43
CA PRO A 108 -9.26 14.97 14.37
C PRO A 108 -9.11 16.35 15.01
N HIS A 109 -10.19 17.14 15.03
CA HIS A 109 -10.21 18.34 15.86
C HIS A 109 -10.11 17.93 17.33
N ASP A 110 -9.36 18.69 18.11
CA ASP A 110 -9.03 18.43 19.52
C ASP A 110 -10.24 18.60 20.47
N SER A 111 -11.20 17.68 20.33
CA SER A 111 -12.45 17.60 21.08
C SER A 111 -13.05 16.21 20.89
N TYR A 112 -13.92 15.77 21.81
CA TYR A 112 -14.66 14.52 21.61
C TYR A 112 -15.50 14.51 20.33
N GLY A 113 -16.12 15.64 19.98
CA GLY A 113 -16.89 15.73 18.73
C GLY A 113 -16.03 15.52 17.48
N GLY A 114 -14.83 16.11 17.46
CA GLY A 114 -13.85 15.94 16.37
C GLY A 114 -13.32 14.52 16.28
N ILE A 115 -12.91 13.95 17.42
CA ILE A 115 -12.40 12.58 17.52
C ILE A 115 -13.46 11.56 17.05
N LEU A 116 -14.71 11.70 17.53
CA LEU A 116 -15.81 10.81 17.15
C LEU A 116 -16.23 10.99 15.69
N LYS A 117 -16.11 12.20 15.12
CA LYS A 117 -16.29 12.42 13.68
C LYS A 117 -15.26 11.63 12.88
N SER A 118 -13.98 11.74 13.21
CA SER A 118 -12.92 11.01 12.49
C SER A 118 -13.06 9.49 12.65
N ASP A 119 -13.44 9.01 13.84
CA ASP A 119 -13.73 7.59 14.13
C ASP A 119 -14.91 7.08 13.27
N GLN A 120 -15.97 7.89 13.15
CA GLN A 120 -17.08 7.59 12.26
C GLN A 120 -16.62 7.52 10.81
N GLU A 121 -15.91 8.54 10.30
CA GLU A 121 -15.42 8.58 8.92
C GLU A 121 -14.53 7.37 8.59
N LEU A 122 -13.62 6.99 9.50
CA LEU A 122 -12.82 5.78 9.44
C LEU A 122 -13.67 4.54 9.17
N VAL A 123 -14.69 4.31 10.00
CA VAL A 123 -15.58 3.14 9.88
C VAL A 123 -16.42 3.20 8.60
N GLN A 124 -16.88 4.38 8.19
CA GLN A 124 -17.67 4.55 6.97
C GLN A 124 -16.89 4.31 5.68
N ILE A 125 -15.59 4.61 5.68
CA ILE A 125 -14.69 4.27 4.57
C ILE A 125 -14.33 2.78 4.61
N ALA A 126 -13.99 2.26 5.79
CA ALA A 126 -13.65 0.86 5.97
C ALA A 126 -14.79 -0.07 5.49
N LYS A 127 -16.06 0.22 5.79
CA LYS A 127 -17.18 -0.62 5.32
C LYS A 127 -17.32 -0.65 3.79
N ARG A 128 -16.64 0.26 3.07
CA ARG A 128 -16.56 0.33 1.60
C ARG A 128 -15.24 -0.20 1.04
N ARG A 129 -14.49 -0.99 1.83
CA ARG A 129 -13.19 -1.61 1.49
C ARG A 129 -12.01 -0.63 1.37
N GLY A 130 -12.16 0.61 1.85
CA GLY A 130 -11.07 1.57 1.89
C GLY A 130 -10.18 1.38 3.14
N GLY A 131 -8.86 1.38 2.96
CA GLY A 131 -7.93 1.68 4.05
C GLY A 131 -7.95 3.17 4.38
N VAL A 132 -7.61 3.55 5.61
CA VAL A 132 -7.69 4.95 6.06
C VAL A 132 -6.37 5.38 6.70
N GLY A 133 -5.97 6.62 6.49
CA GLY A 133 -4.89 7.25 7.23
C GLY A 133 -5.28 8.64 7.72
N PHE A 134 -4.73 9.05 8.85
CA PHE A 134 -4.82 10.44 9.33
C PHE A 134 -3.73 10.72 10.36
N ASP A 135 -3.47 12.01 10.55
CA ASP A 135 -2.48 12.47 11.52
C ASP A 135 -3.16 12.92 12.82
N ILE A 136 -2.61 12.54 13.97
CA ILE A 136 -3.16 12.86 15.29
C ILE A 136 -2.41 13.96 16.03
N SER A 137 -1.48 14.67 15.37
CA SER A 137 -0.68 15.73 16.02
C SER A 137 -1.50 16.93 16.50
N THR A 138 -2.77 17.01 16.08
CA THR A 138 -3.75 18.00 16.52
C THR A 138 -4.29 17.72 17.92
N LEU A 139 -4.18 16.48 18.43
CA LEU A 139 -4.71 16.09 19.73
C LEU A 139 -3.77 16.55 20.84
N ARG A 140 -4.32 17.22 21.86
CA ARG A 140 -3.49 17.81 22.91
C ARG A 140 -2.77 16.76 23.77
N PRO A 141 -1.53 17.02 24.21
CA PRO A 141 -0.78 16.08 25.04
C PRO A 141 -1.42 15.86 26.42
N LYS A 142 -1.17 14.67 26.99
CA LYS A 142 -1.59 14.24 28.33
C LYS A 142 -1.27 15.27 29.42
N GLY A 143 -2.20 15.41 30.37
CA GLY A 143 -2.10 16.33 31.49
C GLY A 143 -2.52 17.77 31.17
N LEU A 144 -2.76 18.12 29.90
CA LEU A 144 -3.32 19.42 29.57
C LEU A 144 -4.76 19.56 30.05
N SER A 145 -5.08 20.78 30.48
CA SER A 145 -6.40 21.14 31.01
C SER A 145 -7.51 20.92 29.97
N THR A 146 -8.64 20.42 30.45
CA THR A 146 -9.88 20.26 29.68
C THR A 146 -11.02 20.99 30.39
N GLY A 147 -11.97 21.52 29.61
CA GLY A 147 -13.15 22.19 30.16
C GLY A 147 -14.24 21.23 30.68
N ASN A 148 -13.98 19.93 30.73
CA ASN A 148 -14.95 18.91 31.13
C ASN A 148 -14.71 18.42 32.57
N ALA A 149 -15.54 17.47 33.03
CA ALA A 149 -15.47 16.94 34.39
C ALA A 149 -14.11 16.29 34.75
N ALA A 150 -13.38 15.76 33.76
CA ALA A 150 -12.07 15.14 33.98
C ALA A 150 -10.97 16.17 34.31
N ARG A 151 -11.16 17.45 33.96
CA ARG A 151 -10.22 18.58 34.14
C ARG A 151 -8.88 18.45 33.41
N THR A 152 -8.44 17.25 33.06
CA THR A 152 -7.26 16.97 32.24
C THR A 152 -7.54 15.87 31.22
N THR A 153 -6.70 15.79 30.18
CA THR A 153 -6.73 14.70 29.18
C THR A 153 -5.71 13.58 29.50
N ASP A 154 -6.04 12.35 29.11
CA ASP A 154 -5.10 11.21 29.09
C ASP A 154 -4.18 11.22 27.86
N GLY A 155 -4.41 12.15 26.92
CA GLY A 155 -3.56 12.36 25.74
C GLY A 155 -3.88 11.42 24.59
N ILE A 156 -2.90 11.21 23.71
CA ILE A 156 -3.10 10.54 22.43
C ILE A 156 -3.36 9.03 22.51
N GLU A 157 -2.81 8.34 23.52
CA GLU A 157 -2.80 6.87 23.60
C GLU A 157 -4.22 6.28 23.61
N VAL A 158 -5.11 6.85 24.43
CA VAL A 158 -6.50 6.37 24.57
C VAL A 158 -7.29 6.48 23.27
N PHE A 159 -6.98 7.49 22.45
CA PHE A 159 -7.63 7.69 21.16
C PHE A 159 -7.04 6.79 20.07
N MET A 160 -5.73 6.51 20.12
CA MET A 160 -5.11 5.52 19.25
C MET A 160 -5.73 4.12 19.45
N GLU A 161 -5.92 3.70 20.71
CA GLU A 161 -6.59 2.43 21.02
C GLU A 161 -8.03 2.41 20.50
N ARG A 162 -8.77 3.53 20.63
CA ARG A 162 -10.12 3.67 20.08
C ARG A 162 -10.14 3.43 18.57
N PHE A 163 -9.38 4.20 17.80
CA PHE A 163 -9.38 4.09 16.33
C PHE A 163 -8.93 2.70 15.87
N SER A 164 -7.95 2.11 16.56
CA SER A 164 -7.52 0.72 16.34
C SER A 164 -8.66 -0.27 16.55
N ASN A 165 -9.42 -0.14 17.63
CA ASN A 165 -10.54 -1.04 17.93
C ASN A 165 -11.66 -0.90 16.90
N SER A 166 -12.07 0.32 16.57
CA SER A 166 -13.04 0.59 15.51
C SER A 166 -12.64 -0.04 14.17
N THR A 167 -11.35 0.01 13.82
CA THR A 167 -10.83 -0.61 12.59
C THR A 167 -11.02 -2.13 12.57
N ARG A 168 -10.91 -2.80 13.72
CA ARG A 168 -11.10 -4.26 13.83
C ARG A 168 -12.57 -4.69 13.86
N GLU A 169 -13.47 -3.80 14.25
CA GLU A 169 -14.91 -4.08 14.30
C GLU A 169 -15.56 -4.18 12.90
N VAL A 170 -14.99 -3.52 11.90
CA VAL A 170 -15.59 -3.43 10.56
C VAL A 170 -15.26 -4.65 9.69
N ALA A 171 -16.27 -5.46 9.37
CA ALA A 171 -16.16 -6.55 8.42
C ALA A 171 -16.18 -6.06 6.96
N GLN A 172 -15.30 -6.60 6.10
CA GLN A 172 -15.21 -6.24 4.67
C GLN A 172 -15.27 -7.45 3.71
N GLY A 173 -15.95 -8.54 4.10
CA GLY A 173 -16.09 -9.74 3.25
C GLY A 173 -14.75 -10.40 2.94
N GLY A 174 -14.03 -10.85 3.98
CA GLY A 174 -12.72 -11.52 3.85
C GLY A 174 -11.51 -10.57 3.85
N ARG A 175 -11.71 -9.25 3.84
CA ARG A 175 -10.66 -8.23 4.05
C ARG A 175 -10.76 -7.64 5.46
N ARG A 176 -9.62 -7.36 6.09
CA ARG A 176 -9.55 -6.63 7.36
C ARG A 176 -9.44 -5.13 7.09
N GLY A 177 -10.01 -4.30 7.96
CA GLY A 177 -9.74 -2.87 7.98
C GLY A 177 -8.24 -2.60 8.11
N ALA A 178 -7.77 -1.51 7.51
CA ALA A 178 -6.39 -1.07 7.57
C ALA A 178 -6.35 0.42 7.90
N LEU A 179 -5.56 0.76 8.93
CA LEU A 179 -5.45 2.12 9.45
C LEU A 179 -3.98 2.54 9.52
N MET A 180 -3.66 3.76 9.08
CA MET A 180 -2.43 4.49 9.41
C MET A 180 -2.74 5.58 10.42
N ILE A 181 -1.97 5.64 11.50
CA ILE A 181 -1.94 6.79 12.40
C ILE A 181 -0.56 7.42 12.30
N THR A 182 -0.49 8.69 11.90
CA THR A 182 0.77 9.44 11.91
C THR A 182 0.82 10.47 13.02
N ILE A 183 2.04 10.82 13.45
CA ILE A 183 2.30 11.94 14.35
C ILE A 183 3.55 12.70 13.93
N SER A 184 3.58 14.00 14.16
CA SER A 184 4.78 14.85 14.03
C SER A 184 5.76 14.53 15.16
N VAL A 185 7.04 14.43 14.82
CA VAL A 185 8.12 14.25 15.81
C VAL A 185 8.19 15.37 16.86
N HIS A 186 7.63 16.55 16.56
CA HIS A 186 7.57 17.69 17.47
C HIS A 186 6.55 17.52 18.61
N HIS A 187 5.66 16.54 18.54
CA HIS A 187 4.57 16.40 19.51
C HIS A 187 5.11 16.09 20.93
N PRO A 188 4.65 16.76 22.01
CA PRO A 188 5.20 16.54 23.36
C PRO A 188 4.97 15.15 23.97
N GLN A 189 4.13 14.32 23.36
CA GLN A 189 3.95 12.89 23.68
C GLN A 189 4.58 11.95 22.64
N ILE A 190 5.62 12.38 21.92
CA ILE A 190 6.25 11.52 20.91
C ILE A 190 6.83 10.23 21.52
N GLU A 191 7.38 10.28 22.72
CA GLU A 191 7.94 9.10 23.43
C GLU A 191 6.84 8.07 23.77
N ASP A 192 5.63 8.51 24.15
CA ASP A 192 4.49 7.61 24.38
C ASP A 192 4.08 6.92 23.07
N PHE A 193 4.03 7.69 21.96
CA PHE A 193 3.70 7.16 20.64
C PHE A 193 4.72 6.11 20.15
N ILE A 194 6.01 6.37 20.36
CA ILE A 194 7.10 5.44 19.99
C ILE A 194 6.91 4.09 20.70
N ASN A 195 6.56 4.12 21.99
CA ASN A 195 6.57 2.93 22.82
C ASN A 195 5.22 2.17 22.87
N ILE A 196 4.12 2.76 22.38
CA ILE A 196 2.76 2.21 22.57
C ILE A 196 2.58 0.78 22.06
N LYS A 197 3.24 0.40 20.95
CA LYS A 197 3.14 -0.94 20.34
C LYS A 197 4.23 -1.91 20.79
N ARG A 198 5.10 -1.50 21.71
CA ARG A 198 5.95 -2.46 22.46
C ARG A 198 5.06 -3.34 23.35
N ASP A 199 3.92 -2.81 23.81
CA ASP A 199 2.81 -3.64 24.25
C ASP A 199 2.06 -4.21 23.03
N ARG A 200 2.31 -5.49 22.76
CA ARG A 200 1.74 -6.24 21.62
C ARG A 200 0.21 -6.35 21.64
N LYS A 201 -0.45 -5.93 22.72
CA LYS A 201 -1.91 -5.95 22.86
C LYS A 201 -2.57 -4.61 22.51
N LYS A 202 -1.79 -3.53 22.42
CA LYS A 202 -2.29 -2.19 22.13
C LYS A 202 -2.18 -1.86 20.65
N VAL A 203 -3.13 -1.05 20.16
CA VAL A 203 -3.14 -0.48 18.79
C VAL A 203 -2.92 -1.56 17.71
N THR A 204 -3.60 -2.70 17.86
CA THR A 204 -3.42 -3.89 16.99
C THR A 204 -4.10 -3.76 15.62
N GLY A 205 -4.99 -2.78 15.45
CA GLY A 205 -5.73 -2.50 14.22
C GLY A 205 -5.12 -1.40 13.34
N ALA A 206 -3.99 -0.81 13.74
CA ALA A 206 -3.36 0.29 13.01
C ALA A 206 -1.85 0.08 12.85
N ASN A 207 -1.31 0.52 11.72
CA ASN A 207 0.10 0.85 11.56
C ASN A 207 0.33 2.25 12.13
N ILE A 208 1.47 2.49 12.76
CA ILE A 208 1.86 3.81 13.25
C ILE A 208 3.15 4.28 12.58
N SER A 209 3.23 5.57 12.23
CA SER A 209 4.44 6.15 11.66
C SER A 209 4.72 7.57 12.16
N ILE A 210 6.00 7.92 12.26
CA ILE A 210 6.43 9.27 12.67
C ILE A 210 6.76 10.09 11.42
N ARG A 211 6.20 11.30 11.35
CA ARG A 211 6.60 12.34 10.41
C ARG A 211 7.83 13.06 10.96
N LEU A 212 8.99 12.67 10.45
CA LEU A 212 10.28 13.24 10.80
C LEU A 212 10.54 14.51 9.97
N SER A 213 10.99 15.58 10.63
CA SER A 213 11.50 16.78 9.98
C SER A 213 13.02 16.71 9.78
N ASP A 214 13.52 17.43 8.79
CA ASP A 214 14.94 17.70 8.62
C ASP A 214 15.50 18.44 9.84
N GLU A 215 14.68 19.27 10.52
CA GLU A 215 15.00 19.93 11.80
C GLU A 215 15.41 18.89 12.87
N PHE A 216 14.59 17.84 13.06
CA PHE A 216 14.88 16.78 14.03
C PHE A 216 16.12 15.98 13.65
N LEU A 217 16.23 15.54 12.40
CA LEU A 217 17.35 14.71 11.95
C LEU A 217 18.69 15.48 11.96
N THR A 218 18.65 16.80 11.72
CA THR A 218 19.80 17.67 11.92
C THR A 218 20.19 17.75 13.40
N ALA A 219 19.22 17.93 14.30
CA ALA A 219 19.49 17.93 15.75
C ALA A 219 20.08 16.60 16.25
N VAL A 220 19.63 15.46 15.72
CA VAL A 220 20.24 14.14 15.99
C VAL A 220 21.71 14.13 15.58
N ARG A 221 22.01 14.50 14.34
CA ARG A 221 23.38 14.53 13.79
C ARG A 221 24.30 15.47 14.57
N GLU A 222 23.79 16.64 14.96
CA GLU A 222 24.53 17.67 15.68
C GLU A 222 24.61 17.43 17.20
N ARG A 223 23.90 16.41 17.71
CA ARG A 223 23.77 16.13 19.14
C ARG A 223 23.24 17.32 19.93
N ALA A 224 22.18 17.92 19.40
CA ALA A 224 21.50 19.07 19.98
C ALA A 224 20.18 18.69 20.66
N ASP A 225 19.72 19.57 21.55
CA ASP A 225 18.36 19.49 22.06
C ASP A 225 17.35 19.82 20.95
N PHE A 226 16.22 19.14 20.99
CA PHE A 226 15.11 19.29 20.07
C PHE A 226 13.88 19.88 20.76
N HIS A 227 13.23 20.81 20.06
CA HIS A 227 12.08 21.54 20.58
C HIS A 227 10.77 20.76 20.34
N LEU A 228 10.31 20.06 21.39
CA LEU A 228 8.96 19.50 21.43
C LEU A 228 7.95 20.61 21.77
N ARG A 229 6.92 20.74 20.94
CA ARG A 229 5.98 21.86 21.00
C ARG A 229 4.55 21.45 20.64
N PHE A 230 3.58 22.09 21.29
CA PHE A 230 2.16 21.95 20.95
C PHE A 230 1.47 23.32 20.94
N PRO A 231 0.73 23.71 19.87
CA PRO A 231 0.59 23.01 18.58
C PRO A 231 1.93 22.72 17.88
N VAL A 232 1.98 21.74 16.98
CA VAL A 232 3.27 21.24 16.43
C VAL A 232 3.86 22.15 15.35
N GLU A 233 3.03 23.00 14.74
CA GLU A 233 3.40 23.90 13.66
C GLU A 233 4.41 24.94 14.13
N LYS A 234 5.52 25.09 13.40
CA LYS A 234 6.65 25.93 13.81
C LYS A 234 6.27 27.35 14.25
N ASP A 235 5.37 27.99 13.51
CA ASP A 235 4.98 29.40 13.69
C ASP A 235 3.71 29.58 14.57
N ALA A 236 3.22 28.52 15.22
CA ALA A 236 2.08 28.61 16.12
C ALA A 236 2.42 29.27 17.46
N HIS A 237 1.39 29.76 18.17
CA HIS A 237 1.52 30.11 19.58
C HIS A 237 1.51 28.84 20.43
N HIS A 238 2.71 28.44 20.88
CA HIS A 238 2.91 27.21 21.65
C HIS A 238 2.36 27.34 23.06
N ILE A 239 1.52 26.39 23.45
CA ILE A 239 0.98 26.26 24.82
C ILE A 239 1.71 25.21 25.65
N VAL A 240 2.50 24.36 24.99
CA VAL A 240 3.46 23.44 25.62
C VAL A 240 4.76 23.54 24.85
N GLU A 241 5.86 23.74 25.57
CA GLU A 241 7.22 23.75 25.04
C GLU A 241 8.12 22.92 25.97
N ARG A 242 8.91 22.02 25.39
CA ARG A 242 9.89 21.19 26.09
C ARG A 242 11.11 20.99 25.20
N TRP A 243 12.29 21.02 25.81
CA TRP A 243 13.54 20.66 25.14
C TRP A 243 13.97 19.27 25.62
N ARG A 244 14.32 18.39 24.68
CA ARG A 244 14.78 17.02 24.94
C ARG A 244 15.95 16.72 24.02
N ASP A 245 16.93 15.95 24.48
CA ASP A 245 18.03 15.50 23.61
C ASP A 245 17.46 14.73 22.42
N ALA A 246 17.75 15.20 21.20
CA ALA A 246 17.27 14.57 19.98
C ALA A 246 17.73 13.11 19.86
N ASN A 247 18.93 12.78 20.37
CA ASN A 247 19.48 11.43 20.34
C ASN A 247 18.76 10.48 21.29
N GLU A 248 18.23 10.95 22.42
CA GLU A 248 17.41 10.12 23.31
C GLU A 248 16.12 9.69 22.60
N ILE A 249 15.46 10.62 21.92
CA ILE A 249 14.25 10.33 21.13
C ILE A 249 14.60 9.40 19.97
N TRP A 250 15.69 9.68 19.25
CA TRP A 250 16.13 8.86 18.12
C TRP A 250 16.43 7.43 18.54
N ASN A 251 17.20 7.22 19.60
CA ASN A 251 17.52 5.88 20.10
C ASN A 251 16.26 5.10 20.48
N GLN A 252 15.27 5.75 21.11
CA GLN A 252 13.98 5.11 21.40
C GLN A 252 13.23 4.67 20.12
N ILE A 253 13.25 5.51 19.07
CA ILE A 253 12.68 5.16 17.76
C ILE A 253 13.34 3.90 17.20
N ILE A 254 14.69 3.86 17.21
CA ILE A 254 15.46 2.73 16.67
C ILE A 254 15.16 1.45 17.45
N GLU A 255 15.21 1.51 18.78
CA GLU A 255 14.94 0.37 19.66
C GLU A 255 13.51 -0.16 19.47
N ALA A 256 12.51 0.72 19.43
CA ALA A 256 11.12 0.32 19.23
C ALA A 256 10.91 -0.35 17.86
N ALA A 257 11.52 0.19 16.79
CA ALA A 257 11.47 -0.39 15.45
C ALA A 257 12.20 -1.73 15.37
N HIS A 258 13.34 -1.88 16.04
CA HIS A 258 14.06 -3.15 16.13
C HIS A 258 13.26 -4.23 16.87
N ASP A 259 12.55 -3.85 17.94
CA ASP A 259 11.78 -4.76 18.79
C ASP A 259 10.42 -5.13 18.19
N SER A 260 9.82 -4.22 17.42
CA SER A 260 8.42 -4.32 17.03
C SER A 260 8.12 -3.94 15.59
N ALA A 261 9.11 -3.64 14.73
CA ALA A 261 8.93 -3.16 13.36
C ALA A 261 8.11 -1.85 13.22
N GLU A 262 7.79 -1.18 14.33
CA GLU A 262 7.07 0.10 14.38
C GLU A 262 7.66 1.00 15.48
N PRO A 263 7.54 2.33 15.37
CA PRO A 263 6.87 3.07 14.28
C PRO A 263 7.64 3.04 12.95
N GLY A 264 6.92 3.10 11.84
CA GLY A 264 7.51 3.39 10.53
C GLY A 264 7.99 4.85 10.46
N LEU A 265 8.93 5.15 9.56
CA LEU A 265 9.46 6.51 9.41
C LEU A 265 9.05 7.14 8.08
N ILE A 266 8.59 8.39 8.15
CA ILE A 266 8.23 9.21 7.00
C ILE A 266 9.08 10.48 7.07
N PHE A 267 9.97 10.66 6.09
CA PHE A 267 10.81 11.85 5.96
C PHE A 267 9.97 12.97 5.36
N TRP A 268 9.29 13.72 6.24
CA TRP A 268 8.19 14.60 5.88
C TRP A 268 8.62 15.75 4.96
N ASP A 269 9.77 16.34 5.22
CA ASP A 269 10.27 17.43 4.38
C ASP A 269 10.66 16.94 2.97
N SER A 270 11.13 15.69 2.85
CA SER A 270 11.38 15.04 1.56
C SER A 270 10.07 14.76 0.80
N VAL A 271 9.03 14.32 1.51
CA VAL A 271 7.68 14.14 0.97
C VAL A 271 7.16 15.44 0.38
N ILE A 272 7.10 16.52 1.18
CA ILE A 272 6.54 17.81 0.76
C ILE A 272 7.36 18.42 -0.39
N ARG A 273 8.69 18.43 -0.28
CA ARG A 273 9.59 19.01 -1.30
C ARG A 273 9.44 18.36 -2.68
N ASN A 274 9.04 17.09 -2.74
CA ASN A 274 8.92 16.33 -3.99
C ASN A 274 7.46 15.99 -4.34
N SER A 275 6.49 16.69 -3.77
CA SER A 275 5.05 16.47 -4.00
C SER A 275 4.47 17.60 -4.86
N PRO A 276 4.16 17.35 -6.14
CA PRO A 276 3.51 18.33 -7.00
C PRO A 276 2.14 18.78 -6.50
N ALA A 277 1.46 18.00 -5.66
CA ALA A 277 0.18 18.37 -5.08
C ALA A 277 0.30 19.48 -4.02
N ASP A 278 1.42 19.52 -3.28
CA ASP A 278 1.63 20.49 -2.21
C ASP A 278 1.83 21.93 -2.71
N ILE A 279 2.10 22.10 -4.01
CA ILE A 279 2.05 23.38 -4.73
C ILE A 279 0.66 24.04 -4.60
N TYR A 280 -0.39 23.23 -4.47
CA TYR A 280 -1.80 23.61 -4.39
C TYR A 280 -2.36 23.45 -2.96
N SER A 281 -1.51 23.64 -1.94
CA SER A 281 -1.88 23.49 -0.54
C SER A 281 -2.95 24.47 -0.07
N ASP A 282 -2.91 25.71 -0.57
CA ASP A 282 -3.93 26.76 -0.42
C ASP A 282 -5.29 26.38 -1.04
N GLU A 283 -5.31 25.52 -2.06
CA GLU A 283 -6.52 24.94 -2.67
C GLU A 283 -6.96 23.63 -1.96
N GLY A 284 -6.35 23.35 -0.81
CA GLY A 284 -6.64 22.19 0.05
C GLY A 284 -6.02 20.87 -0.43
N TYR A 285 -4.98 20.90 -1.26
CA TYR A 285 -4.24 19.69 -1.68
C TYR A 285 -2.92 19.49 -0.91
N GLY A 286 -2.78 20.19 0.22
CA GLY A 286 -1.65 20.02 1.13
C GLY A 286 -1.69 18.65 1.80
N THR A 287 -0.58 17.95 1.73
CA THR A 287 -0.39 16.62 2.31
C THR A 287 -0.44 16.70 3.84
N THR A 288 -1.20 15.82 4.47
CA THR A 288 -1.38 15.82 5.95
C THR A 288 -0.98 14.51 6.61
N SER A 289 -1.19 13.39 5.92
CA SER A 289 -0.81 12.06 6.38
C SER A 289 -0.55 11.14 5.17
N THR A 290 -0.39 9.85 5.43
CA THR A 290 -0.26 8.82 4.39
C THR A 290 -1.35 7.77 4.56
N ASN A 291 -1.60 6.98 3.51
CA ASN A 291 -2.44 5.80 3.60
C ASN A 291 -1.76 4.64 4.39
N PRO A 292 -2.45 3.52 4.68
CA PRO A 292 -1.93 2.39 5.48
C PRO A 292 -0.55 1.83 5.12
N CYS A 293 -0.12 1.91 3.86
CA CYS A 293 1.17 1.37 3.41
C CYS A 293 2.20 2.47 3.07
N SER A 294 1.90 3.73 3.43
CA SER A 294 2.78 4.90 3.27
C SER A 294 3.23 5.26 1.85
N GLU A 295 2.72 4.58 0.82
CA GLU A 295 3.07 4.82 -0.57
C GLU A 295 2.35 6.02 -1.19
N LEU A 296 1.30 6.53 -0.54
CA LEU A 296 0.59 7.75 -0.94
C LEU A 296 0.47 8.71 0.24
N PRO A 297 1.35 9.72 0.30
CA PRO A 297 1.07 10.96 1.02
C PRO A 297 -0.10 11.68 0.35
N LEU A 298 -1.12 12.02 1.13
CA LEU A 298 -2.38 12.56 0.62
C LEU A 298 -2.86 13.75 1.45
N ALA A 299 -3.62 14.60 0.78
CA ALA A 299 -4.44 15.63 1.42
C ALA A 299 -5.69 15.01 2.05
N PRO A 300 -6.35 15.70 3.01
CA PRO A 300 -7.62 15.25 3.57
C PRO A 300 -8.66 14.99 2.49
N TYR A 301 -9.35 13.86 2.63
CA TYR A 301 -10.39 13.33 1.74
C TYR A 301 -9.93 12.98 0.32
N ASP A 302 -8.62 13.02 0.05
CA ASP A 302 -8.05 12.48 -1.18
C ASP A 302 -7.92 10.95 -1.10
N SER A 303 -7.79 10.31 -2.26
CA SER A 303 -7.98 8.86 -2.40
C SER A 303 -6.98 8.19 -3.33
N CYS A 304 -6.61 6.98 -2.92
CA CYS A 304 -5.65 6.08 -3.54
C CYS A 304 -6.35 5.19 -4.58
N ARG A 305 -6.05 5.38 -5.87
CA ARG A 305 -6.47 4.47 -6.94
C ARG A 305 -5.22 3.94 -7.61
N LEU A 306 -5.06 2.61 -7.65
CA LEU A 306 -3.78 1.97 -7.97
C LEU A 306 -3.89 1.02 -9.16
N MET A 307 -2.86 1.06 -10.00
CA MET A 307 -2.63 0.14 -11.10
C MET A 307 -1.14 -0.05 -11.28
N LEU A 308 -0.73 -1.26 -11.63
CA LEU A 308 0.67 -1.64 -11.74
C LEU A 308 0.98 -2.05 -13.19
N VAL A 309 2.15 -1.67 -13.68
CA VAL A 309 2.73 -2.20 -14.91
C VAL A 309 3.63 -3.38 -14.54
N ASN A 310 3.38 -4.55 -15.13
CA ASN A 310 4.11 -5.78 -14.82
C ASN A 310 5.41 -5.84 -15.65
N LEU A 311 6.55 -5.58 -14.99
CA LEU A 311 7.81 -5.31 -15.68
C LEU A 311 8.38 -6.49 -16.45
N ILE A 312 8.16 -7.72 -15.99
CA ILE A 312 8.74 -8.91 -16.63
C ILE A 312 8.21 -9.10 -18.06
N SER A 313 7.02 -8.57 -18.38
CA SER A 313 6.41 -8.67 -19.71
C SER A 313 7.08 -7.80 -20.78
N PHE A 314 8.07 -7.00 -20.38
CA PHE A 314 8.90 -6.18 -21.25
C PHE A 314 10.33 -6.72 -21.36
N VAL A 315 10.60 -7.92 -20.83
CA VAL A 315 11.88 -8.60 -21.02
C VAL A 315 11.78 -9.50 -22.25
N ASP A 316 12.56 -9.19 -23.26
CA ASP A 316 12.72 -10.02 -24.45
C ASP A 316 13.77 -11.10 -24.16
N ASN A 317 13.49 -12.35 -24.54
CA ASN A 317 14.34 -13.54 -24.28
C ASN A 317 14.73 -13.72 -22.79
N PRO A 318 13.77 -13.78 -21.85
CA PRO A 318 14.07 -13.84 -20.43
C PRO A 318 14.89 -15.09 -20.07
N PHE A 319 15.80 -14.92 -19.11
CA PHE A 319 16.71 -15.95 -18.58
C PHE A 319 17.76 -16.49 -19.56
N THR A 320 17.96 -15.84 -20.71
CA THR A 320 19.03 -16.17 -21.67
C THR A 320 20.12 -15.10 -21.68
N GLN A 321 21.22 -15.35 -22.39
CA GLN A 321 22.30 -14.36 -22.57
C GLN A 321 21.87 -13.15 -23.42
N ASP A 322 20.84 -13.31 -24.25
CA ASP A 322 20.28 -12.26 -25.11
C ASP A 322 19.13 -11.49 -24.44
N ALA A 323 18.95 -11.69 -23.13
CA ALA A 323 17.88 -11.04 -22.37
C ALA A 323 18.04 -9.52 -22.39
N SER A 324 16.98 -8.80 -22.76
CA SER A 324 17.00 -7.34 -22.79
C SER A 324 15.65 -6.73 -22.41
N PHE A 325 15.67 -5.51 -21.86
CA PHE A 325 14.45 -4.81 -21.48
C PHE A 325 13.98 -3.87 -22.60
N ASN A 326 12.75 -4.05 -23.05
CA ASN A 326 12.14 -3.29 -24.12
C ASN A 326 11.51 -1.98 -23.62
N PHE A 327 12.35 -0.94 -23.53
CA PHE A 327 11.95 0.37 -23.02
C PHE A 327 10.90 1.08 -23.89
N GLU A 328 10.90 0.86 -25.21
CA GLU A 328 9.93 1.48 -26.11
C GLU A 328 8.52 0.93 -25.86
N LYS A 329 8.39 -0.40 -25.83
CA LYS A 329 7.14 -1.09 -25.50
C LYS A 329 6.66 -0.74 -24.10
N PHE A 330 7.57 -0.67 -23.13
CA PHE A 330 7.26 -0.25 -21.76
C PHE A 330 6.75 1.19 -21.70
N SER A 331 7.36 2.12 -22.46
CA SER A 331 6.93 3.51 -22.53
C SER A 331 5.53 3.65 -23.14
N ASP A 332 5.24 2.94 -24.24
CA ASP A 332 3.90 2.90 -24.85
C ASP A 332 2.85 2.36 -23.87
N CYS A 333 3.12 1.22 -23.25
CA CYS A 333 2.23 0.64 -22.25
C CYS A 333 2.02 1.57 -21.05
N SER A 334 3.06 2.25 -20.57
CA SER A 334 2.95 3.20 -19.45
C SER A 334 2.07 4.40 -19.80
N VAL A 335 2.12 4.89 -21.05
CA VAL A 335 1.21 5.95 -21.52
C VAL A 335 -0.25 5.48 -21.47
N LYS A 336 -0.51 4.27 -21.98
CA LYS A 336 -1.85 3.66 -21.99
C LYS A 336 -2.36 3.34 -20.60
N ALA A 337 -1.51 2.81 -19.72
CA ALA A 337 -1.85 2.53 -18.33
C ALA A 337 -2.24 3.82 -17.60
N GLN A 338 -1.48 4.91 -17.78
CA GLN A 338 -1.83 6.20 -17.17
C GLN A 338 -3.15 6.76 -17.71
N ARG A 339 -3.49 6.48 -18.97
CA ARG A 339 -4.78 6.85 -19.53
C ARG A 339 -5.93 6.13 -18.83
N LEU A 340 -5.82 4.82 -18.65
CA LEU A 340 -6.80 4.03 -17.89
C LEU A 340 -6.87 4.46 -16.40
N MET A 341 -5.78 4.93 -15.83
CA MET A 341 -5.79 5.51 -14.48
C MET A 341 -6.67 6.77 -14.39
N ASP A 342 -6.68 7.61 -15.43
CA ASP A 342 -7.59 8.77 -15.49
C ASP A 342 -9.05 8.33 -15.61
N ASP A 343 -9.34 7.32 -16.43
CA ASP A 343 -10.70 6.77 -16.56
C ASP A 343 -11.21 6.16 -15.25
N MET A 344 -10.31 5.56 -14.47
CA MET A 344 -10.65 4.99 -13.17
C MET A 344 -11.14 6.05 -12.18
N ILE A 345 -10.76 7.31 -12.35
CA ILE A 345 -11.30 8.40 -11.54
C ILE A 345 -12.78 8.59 -11.83
N ASP A 346 -13.19 8.55 -13.10
CA ASP A 346 -14.59 8.73 -13.48
C ASP A 346 -15.43 7.52 -13.05
N LEU A 347 -14.87 6.29 -13.14
CA LEU A 347 -15.49 5.09 -12.56
C LEU A 347 -15.69 5.22 -11.05
N GLU A 348 -14.70 5.74 -10.33
CA GLU A 348 -14.81 5.94 -8.89
C GLU A 348 -15.85 7.02 -8.54
N VAL A 349 -15.92 8.11 -9.29
CA VAL A 349 -16.95 9.14 -9.10
C VAL A 349 -18.34 8.55 -9.29
N GLU A 350 -18.55 7.68 -10.28
CA GLU A 350 -19.82 6.96 -10.46
C GLU A 350 -20.13 6.03 -9.27
N GLN A 351 -19.13 5.39 -8.65
CA GLN A 351 -19.32 4.59 -7.44
C GLN A 351 -19.64 5.44 -6.21
N ILE A 352 -18.97 6.58 -6.05
CA ILE A 352 -19.27 7.54 -4.97
C ILE A 352 -20.69 8.08 -5.13
N ASP A 353 -21.14 8.36 -6.36
CA ASP A 353 -22.52 8.78 -6.62
C ASP A 353 -23.54 7.70 -6.23
N LYS A 354 -23.23 6.41 -6.48
CA LYS A 354 -24.05 5.29 -5.97
C LYS A 354 -24.06 5.23 -4.45
N ILE A 355 -22.91 5.44 -3.79
CA ILE A 355 -22.81 5.48 -2.32
C ILE A 355 -23.66 6.61 -1.75
N ILE A 356 -23.52 7.83 -2.27
CA ILE A 356 -24.30 9.01 -1.83
C ILE A 356 -25.81 8.76 -2.04
N LYS A 357 -26.20 8.20 -3.19
CA LYS A 357 -27.60 7.85 -3.47
C LYS A 357 -28.14 6.80 -2.49
N LYS A 358 -27.35 5.78 -2.16
CA LYS A 358 -27.69 4.79 -1.14
C LYS A 358 -27.93 5.46 0.21
N ILE A 359 -26.99 6.29 0.67
CA ILE A 359 -27.10 7.01 1.95
C ILE A 359 -28.36 7.87 1.99
N LYS A 360 -28.67 8.57 0.88
CA LYS A 360 -29.91 9.36 0.79
C LYS A 360 -31.15 8.50 1.04
N ASN A 361 -31.19 7.29 0.49
CA ASN A 361 -32.32 6.38 0.55
C ASN A 361 -32.37 5.51 1.81
N ASP A 362 -31.31 5.47 2.62
CA ASP A 362 -31.32 4.71 3.87
C ASP A 362 -32.37 5.25 4.87
N PRO A 363 -32.96 4.41 5.72
CA PRO A 363 -34.08 4.79 6.58
C PRO A 363 -33.70 5.71 7.76
N GLU A 364 -32.41 5.85 8.08
CA GLU A 364 -31.99 6.65 9.23
C GLU A 364 -32.25 8.15 9.05
N PRO A 365 -32.48 8.89 10.15
CA PRO A 365 -32.63 10.34 10.12
C PRO A 365 -31.45 11.09 9.48
N GLY A 366 -31.72 12.25 8.87
CA GLY A 366 -30.74 13.01 8.11
C GLY A 366 -29.52 13.49 8.90
N ASN A 367 -29.65 13.71 10.21
CA ASN A 367 -28.55 14.07 11.11
C ASN A 367 -27.58 12.89 11.34
N VAL A 368 -28.07 11.65 11.45
CA VAL A 368 -27.24 10.44 11.59
C VAL A 368 -26.40 10.23 10.32
N LYS A 369 -27.00 10.45 9.16
CA LYS A 369 -26.38 10.23 7.84
C LYS A 369 -25.48 11.38 7.39
N LYS A 370 -25.49 12.51 8.11
CA LYS A 370 -24.84 13.77 7.67
C LYS A 370 -23.34 13.59 7.46
N ILE A 371 -22.64 13.00 8.43
CA ILE A 371 -21.18 12.85 8.39
C ILE A 371 -20.75 11.95 7.22
N GLU A 372 -21.36 10.76 7.09
CA GLU A 372 -21.05 9.86 5.96
C GLU A 372 -21.31 10.54 4.61
N ARG A 373 -22.47 11.19 4.45
CA ARG A 373 -22.83 11.84 3.19
C ARG A 373 -21.89 12.99 2.84
N ASP A 374 -21.59 13.86 3.80
CA ASP A 374 -20.80 15.05 3.56
C ASP A 374 -19.33 14.65 3.28
N MET A 375 -18.79 13.66 3.99
CA MET A 375 -17.49 13.05 3.68
C MET A 375 -17.40 12.54 2.24
N TRP A 376 -18.36 11.72 1.78
CA TRP A 376 -18.34 11.20 0.40
C TRP A 376 -18.48 12.30 -0.66
N ARG A 377 -19.21 13.39 -0.37
CA ARG A 377 -19.25 14.56 -1.25
C ARG A 377 -17.89 15.23 -1.36
N THR A 378 -17.21 15.44 -0.22
CA THR A 378 -15.86 16.00 -0.22
C THR A 378 -14.87 15.12 -0.98
N ILE A 379 -14.90 13.80 -0.76
CA ILE A 379 -14.06 12.84 -1.50
C ILE A 379 -14.32 12.92 -3.01
N ARG A 380 -15.60 13.00 -3.41
CA ARG A 380 -15.99 13.16 -4.82
C ARG A 380 -15.42 14.43 -5.43
N ASP A 381 -15.53 15.54 -4.72
CA ASP A 381 -15.08 16.86 -5.21
C ASP A 381 -13.55 16.92 -5.29
N LYS A 382 -12.84 16.30 -4.33
CA LYS A 382 -11.38 16.11 -4.37
C LYS A 382 -10.95 15.25 -5.56
N ALA A 383 -11.65 14.14 -5.81
CA ALA A 383 -11.35 13.27 -6.95
C ALA A 383 -11.49 14.00 -8.30
N LEU A 384 -12.56 14.80 -8.47
CA LEU A 384 -12.80 15.56 -9.70
C LEU A 384 -11.82 16.72 -9.89
N THR A 385 -11.47 17.40 -8.80
CA THR A 385 -10.65 18.63 -8.86
C THR A 385 -9.15 18.34 -8.97
N GLY A 386 -8.64 17.33 -8.26
CA GLY A 386 -7.22 16.96 -8.32
C GLY A 386 -6.91 15.88 -9.36
N ARG A 387 -7.86 14.99 -9.63
CA ARG A 387 -7.68 13.84 -10.52
C ARG A 387 -6.41 13.02 -10.24
N ARG A 388 -6.09 12.79 -8.96
CA ARG A 388 -4.89 12.06 -8.54
C ARG A 388 -4.96 10.58 -8.96
N THR A 389 -3.81 10.05 -9.37
CA THR A 389 -3.61 8.62 -9.69
C THR A 389 -2.41 8.05 -8.93
N GLY A 390 -2.32 6.72 -8.81
CA GLY A 390 -1.14 6.01 -8.31
C GLY A 390 -0.73 4.88 -9.25
N LEU A 391 -0.10 5.22 -10.38
CA LEU A 391 0.48 4.27 -11.31
C LEU A 391 1.84 3.82 -10.77
N GLY A 392 2.06 2.51 -10.74
CA GLY A 392 3.32 1.92 -10.28
C GLY A 392 3.76 0.74 -11.12
N VAL A 393 4.70 -0.01 -10.57
CA VAL A 393 5.26 -1.22 -11.19
C VAL A 393 5.23 -2.40 -10.22
N THR A 394 5.31 -3.60 -10.76
CA THR A 394 5.53 -4.84 -9.99
C THR A 394 6.57 -5.72 -10.68
N ALA A 395 6.97 -6.81 -10.03
CA ALA A 395 7.91 -7.80 -10.54
C ALA A 395 9.33 -7.26 -10.76
N VAL A 396 9.78 -6.25 -9.99
CA VAL A 396 11.15 -5.71 -10.11
C VAL A 396 12.18 -6.82 -9.91
N GLY A 397 12.00 -7.66 -8.88
CA GLY A 397 12.91 -8.77 -8.59
C GLY A 397 13.00 -9.78 -9.72
N ASP A 398 11.87 -10.26 -10.22
CA ASP A 398 11.85 -11.21 -11.34
C ASP A 398 12.36 -10.62 -12.64
N THR A 399 12.11 -9.33 -12.88
CA THR A 399 12.61 -8.63 -14.06
C THR A 399 14.14 -8.61 -14.05
N LEU A 400 14.75 -8.23 -12.93
CA LEU A 400 16.21 -8.23 -12.80
C LEU A 400 16.79 -9.63 -12.99
N ALA A 401 16.21 -10.64 -12.34
CA ALA A 401 16.64 -12.02 -12.50
C ALA A 401 16.50 -12.52 -13.94
N SER A 402 15.41 -12.19 -14.62
CA SER A 402 15.19 -12.53 -16.03
C SER A 402 16.17 -11.86 -16.99
N LEU A 403 16.79 -10.75 -16.59
CA LEU A 403 17.87 -10.08 -17.32
C LEU A 403 19.26 -10.64 -16.96
N GLY A 404 19.34 -11.66 -16.10
CA GLY A 404 20.60 -12.17 -15.57
C GLY A 404 21.30 -11.18 -14.63
N ILE A 405 20.57 -10.27 -14.00
CA ILE A 405 21.11 -9.22 -13.13
C ILE A 405 20.77 -9.55 -11.67
N ARG A 406 21.80 -9.70 -10.84
CA ARG A 406 21.64 -9.86 -9.39
C ARG A 406 21.01 -8.62 -8.77
N TYR A 407 19.96 -8.79 -7.98
CA TYR A 407 19.30 -7.70 -7.26
C TYR A 407 20.31 -7.03 -6.30
N GLY A 408 20.30 -5.70 -6.23
CA GLY A 408 21.17 -4.94 -5.33
C GLY A 408 22.59 -4.70 -5.87
N SER A 409 22.95 -5.26 -7.03
CA SER A 409 24.17 -4.88 -7.75
C SER A 409 24.07 -3.45 -8.31
N GLU A 410 25.20 -2.78 -8.53
CA GLU A 410 25.26 -1.45 -9.18
C GLU A 410 24.54 -1.44 -10.55
N LYS A 411 24.66 -2.54 -11.31
CA LYS A 411 23.92 -2.73 -12.56
C LYS A 411 22.41 -2.77 -12.32
N SER A 412 21.93 -3.46 -11.28
CA SER A 412 20.50 -3.48 -10.96
C SER A 412 19.98 -2.09 -10.57
N ILE A 413 20.72 -1.31 -9.79
CA ILE A 413 20.32 0.03 -9.35
C ILE A 413 20.14 0.95 -10.55
N SER A 414 21.11 0.97 -11.48
CA SER A 414 21.04 1.77 -12.71
C SER A 414 19.90 1.36 -13.65
N VAL A 415 19.64 0.04 -13.79
CA VAL A 415 18.51 -0.46 -14.59
C VAL A 415 17.17 -0.09 -13.95
N VAL A 416 17.02 -0.26 -12.64
CA VAL A 416 15.81 0.14 -11.90
C VAL A 416 15.57 1.64 -12.04
N GLU A 417 16.60 2.47 -11.86
CA GLU A 417 16.46 3.92 -12.06
C GLU A 417 15.94 4.24 -13.47
N ARG A 418 16.50 3.58 -14.51
CA ARG A 418 16.08 3.79 -15.89
C ARG A 418 14.63 3.36 -16.14
N ILE A 419 14.19 2.25 -15.54
CA ILE A 419 12.79 1.79 -15.61
C ILE A 419 11.86 2.83 -14.98
N TYR A 420 12.15 3.24 -13.75
CA TYR A 420 11.34 4.22 -13.01
C TYR A 420 11.31 5.60 -13.68
N LYS A 421 12.46 6.06 -14.22
CA LYS A 421 12.54 7.24 -15.08
C LYS A 421 11.62 7.13 -16.30
N THR A 422 11.67 6.00 -17.01
CA THR A 422 10.87 5.76 -18.22
C THR A 422 9.38 5.74 -17.88
N LEU A 423 8.97 5.11 -16.77
CA LEU A 423 7.61 5.15 -16.26
C LEU A 423 7.16 6.58 -16.02
N ALA A 424 7.96 7.35 -15.27
CA ALA A 424 7.59 8.69 -14.83
C ALA A 424 7.42 9.65 -16.00
N VAL A 425 8.39 9.70 -16.91
CA VAL A 425 8.32 10.55 -18.11
C VAL A 425 7.14 10.15 -18.99
N SER A 426 6.87 8.85 -19.14
CA SER A 426 5.77 8.36 -19.97
C SER A 426 4.40 8.70 -19.38
N ALA A 427 4.24 8.56 -18.05
CA ALA A 427 2.99 8.87 -17.36
C ALA A 427 2.69 10.38 -17.35
N TYR A 428 3.68 11.23 -17.09
CA TYR A 428 3.52 12.68 -17.19
C TYR A 428 3.23 13.12 -18.63
N ARG A 429 3.87 12.50 -19.62
CA ARG A 429 3.53 12.72 -21.04
C ARG A 429 2.09 12.36 -21.35
N SER A 430 1.61 11.20 -20.85
CA SER A 430 0.21 10.80 -20.99
C SER A 430 -0.74 11.81 -20.38
N SER A 431 -0.42 12.32 -19.17
CA SER A 431 -1.24 13.34 -18.51
C SER A 431 -1.33 14.65 -19.31
N CYS A 432 -0.24 15.09 -19.95
CA CYS A 432 -0.26 16.26 -20.84
C CYS A 432 -1.02 15.99 -22.16
N ILE A 433 -0.92 14.77 -22.73
CA ILE A 433 -1.71 14.37 -23.91
C ILE A 433 -3.21 14.43 -23.56
N MET A 434 -3.60 13.80 -22.45
CA MET A 434 -4.99 13.80 -21.98
C MET A 434 -5.49 15.19 -21.64
N ALA A 435 -4.66 16.10 -21.14
CA ALA A 435 -5.08 17.48 -20.87
C ALA A 435 -5.55 18.20 -22.14
N LYS A 436 -4.90 17.94 -23.29
CA LYS A 436 -5.35 18.45 -24.58
C LYS A 436 -6.68 17.84 -25.03
N GLU A 437 -6.91 16.57 -24.75
CA GLU A 437 -8.09 15.82 -25.21
C GLU A 437 -9.31 15.97 -24.29
N ARG A 438 -9.06 16.17 -22.99
CA ARG A 438 -10.06 16.07 -21.89
C ARG A 438 -10.10 17.31 -20.99
N GLY A 439 -9.17 18.25 -21.17
CA GLY A 439 -8.91 19.38 -20.28
C GLY A 439 -7.93 19.05 -19.14
N PRO A 440 -7.16 20.01 -18.61
CA PRO A 440 -6.32 19.78 -17.44
C PRO A 440 -7.16 19.52 -16.17
N PHE A 441 -6.52 19.14 -15.06
CA PHE A 441 -7.25 19.11 -13.78
C PHE A 441 -7.71 20.54 -13.41
N PRO A 442 -8.92 20.73 -12.84
CA PRO A 442 -9.55 22.04 -12.72
C PRO A 442 -8.72 23.19 -12.11
N ILE A 443 -7.87 22.90 -11.13
CA ILE A 443 -7.04 23.92 -10.44
C ILE A 443 -5.60 23.99 -10.99
N HIS A 444 -5.32 23.37 -12.13
CA HIS A 444 -3.98 23.37 -12.72
C HIS A 444 -3.48 24.78 -13.03
N ASN A 445 -2.22 25.05 -12.69
CA ASN A 445 -1.53 26.27 -13.07
C ASN A 445 -0.04 26.01 -13.27
N HIS A 446 0.41 25.99 -14.53
CA HIS A 446 1.81 25.71 -14.86
C HIS A 446 2.80 26.76 -14.32
N ILE A 447 2.37 28.00 -14.06
CA ILE A 447 3.24 29.05 -13.50
C ILE A 447 3.57 28.72 -12.04
N ARG A 448 2.60 28.19 -11.28
CA ARG A 448 2.82 27.74 -9.90
C ARG A 448 3.77 26.54 -9.82
N GLU A 449 3.93 25.81 -10.92
CA GLU A 449 4.76 24.60 -11.02
C GLU A 449 6.22 24.88 -11.38
N GLU A 450 6.56 26.12 -11.79
CA GLU A 450 7.92 26.48 -12.19
C GLU A 450 8.92 26.34 -11.03
N GLY A 451 10.05 25.68 -11.30
CA GLY A 451 11.09 25.48 -10.29
C GLY A 451 10.81 24.35 -9.28
N HIS A 452 9.63 23.70 -9.33
CA HIS A 452 9.37 22.55 -8.46
C HIS A 452 10.33 21.39 -8.78
N PRO A 453 11.11 20.88 -7.81
CA PRO A 453 12.28 20.05 -8.08
C PRO A 453 11.93 18.70 -8.72
N PHE A 454 10.79 18.12 -8.36
CA PHE A 454 10.33 16.89 -9.00
C PHE A 454 9.88 17.12 -10.45
N LEU A 455 9.16 18.23 -10.71
CA LEU A 455 8.59 18.49 -12.04
C LEU A 455 9.70 18.90 -13.02
N GLU A 456 10.61 19.78 -12.60
CA GLU A 456 11.78 20.15 -13.41
C GLU A 456 12.65 18.94 -13.78
N ARG A 457 12.76 17.95 -12.89
CA ARG A 457 13.43 16.67 -13.20
C ARG A 457 12.74 15.91 -14.33
N ILE A 458 11.41 15.86 -14.35
CA ILE A 458 10.63 15.24 -15.43
C ILE A 458 10.78 16.03 -16.74
N TRP A 459 10.69 17.36 -16.66
CA TRP A 459 10.78 18.25 -17.82
C TRP A 459 12.14 18.21 -18.50
N ALA A 460 13.22 18.11 -17.72
CA ALA A 460 14.58 17.97 -18.23
C ALA A 460 14.77 16.73 -19.13
N GLU A 461 13.95 15.69 -18.94
CA GLU A 461 14.01 14.46 -19.74
C GLU A 461 13.16 14.52 -21.02
N CYS A 462 12.23 15.48 -21.13
CA CYS A 462 11.38 15.60 -22.30
C CYS A 462 10.82 17.03 -22.48
N GLU A 463 11.57 17.87 -23.19
CA GLU A 463 11.16 19.27 -23.48
C GLU A 463 9.82 19.36 -24.22
N LYS A 464 9.49 18.37 -25.05
CA LYS A 464 8.18 18.28 -25.70
C LYS A 464 7.05 18.19 -24.67
N THR A 465 7.22 17.39 -23.63
CA THR A 465 6.21 17.25 -22.57
C THR A 465 6.10 18.54 -21.75
N ARG A 466 7.22 19.21 -21.48
CA ARG A 466 7.23 20.55 -20.84
C ARG A 466 6.42 21.56 -21.63
N THR A 467 6.66 21.61 -22.95
CA THR A 467 5.92 22.49 -23.87
C THR A 467 4.43 22.17 -23.85
N MET A 468 4.05 20.89 -23.85
CA MET A 468 2.65 20.48 -23.74
C MET A 468 2.01 20.93 -22.42
N ASN A 469 2.72 20.82 -21.28
CA ASN A 469 2.20 21.31 -19.99
C ASN A 469 1.97 22.83 -20.00
N LYS A 470 2.84 23.61 -20.65
CA LYS A 470 2.66 25.06 -20.77
C LYS A 470 1.46 25.46 -21.64
N VAL A 471 1.17 24.67 -22.68
CA VAL A 471 0.12 24.97 -23.65
C VAL A 471 -1.26 24.44 -23.22
N SER A 472 -1.32 23.19 -22.78
CA SER A 472 -2.58 22.48 -22.51
C SER A 472 -2.74 22.07 -21.04
N GLY A 473 -1.70 22.23 -20.23
CA GLY A 473 -1.64 21.72 -18.87
C GLY A 473 -1.43 20.21 -18.80
N ARG A 474 -1.72 19.66 -17.61
CA ARG A 474 -1.70 18.22 -17.33
C ARG A 474 -3.02 17.79 -16.69
N ARG A 475 -3.41 16.54 -16.90
CA ARG A 475 -4.73 16.01 -16.50
C ARG A 475 -4.83 15.61 -15.03
N ASN A 476 -3.72 15.31 -14.37
CA ASN A 476 -3.68 14.69 -13.04
C ASN A 476 -2.70 15.44 -12.13
N ILE A 477 -3.07 15.75 -10.88
CA ILE A 477 -2.27 16.55 -9.92
C ILE A 477 -1.00 15.84 -9.41
N SER A 478 -1.02 14.51 -9.29
CA SER A 478 0.13 13.65 -8.97
C SER A 478 -0.20 12.24 -9.45
N ILE A 479 0.81 11.46 -9.83
CA ILE A 479 0.62 10.34 -10.75
C ILE A 479 1.16 8.99 -10.24
N LEU A 480 2.32 8.97 -9.60
CA LEU A 480 3.20 7.82 -9.52
C LEU A 480 3.41 7.32 -8.09
N THR A 481 3.40 6.01 -7.90
CA THR A 481 3.71 5.39 -6.61
C THR A 481 4.35 4.02 -6.83
N THR A 482 4.87 3.40 -5.79
CA THR A 482 5.07 1.94 -5.78
C THR A 482 4.37 1.36 -4.58
N ALA A 483 3.21 0.78 -4.85
CA ALA A 483 2.39 0.16 -3.84
C ALA A 483 2.81 -1.29 -3.58
N PRO A 484 2.48 -1.83 -2.39
CA PRO A 484 2.59 -3.27 -2.18
C PRO A 484 1.67 -3.98 -3.16
N ALA A 485 2.12 -5.14 -3.64
CA ALA A 485 1.38 -5.96 -4.58
C ALA A 485 0.98 -7.30 -3.98
N GLY A 486 0.88 -7.49 -2.67
CA GLY A 486 0.79 -8.84 -2.05
C GLY A 486 -0.24 -9.82 -2.67
N SER A 487 -1.52 -9.45 -2.81
CA SER A 487 -2.48 -10.33 -3.51
C SER A 487 -2.32 -10.29 -5.03
N VAL A 488 -1.87 -9.16 -5.59
CA VAL A 488 -1.64 -9.00 -7.04
C VAL A 488 -0.48 -9.87 -7.51
N SER A 489 0.62 -9.94 -6.76
CA SER A 489 1.83 -10.71 -7.03
C SER A 489 1.58 -12.21 -6.98
N THR A 490 0.60 -12.63 -6.18
CA THR A 490 0.08 -14.00 -6.20
C THR A 490 -0.63 -14.29 -7.52
N LEU A 491 -1.49 -13.37 -8.00
CA LEU A 491 -2.21 -13.54 -9.27
C LEU A 491 -1.28 -13.42 -10.49
N THR A 492 -0.30 -12.53 -10.47
CA THR A 492 0.70 -12.40 -11.53
C THR A 492 1.77 -13.48 -11.47
N GLN A 493 1.84 -14.23 -10.36
CA GLN A 493 2.87 -15.23 -10.08
C GLN A 493 4.29 -14.64 -10.20
N THR A 494 4.49 -13.45 -9.62
CA THR A 494 5.76 -12.70 -9.65
C THR A 494 6.11 -12.07 -8.30
N THR A 495 7.27 -11.41 -8.17
CA THR A 495 7.61 -10.62 -6.98
C THR A 495 6.72 -9.38 -6.82
N SER A 496 6.53 -8.95 -5.57
CA SER A 496 5.59 -7.90 -5.20
C SER A 496 6.21 -6.50 -5.28
N GLY A 497 5.73 -5.66 -6.21
CA GLY A 497 6.15 -4.27 -6.29
C GLY A 497 7.65 -4.14 -6.60
N ILE A 498 8.35 -3.39 -5.74
CA ILE A 498 9.81 -3.25 -5.78
C ILE A 498 10.54 -4.41 -5.11
N GLU A 499 9.85 -5.25 -4.33
CA GLU A 499 10.49 -6.23 -3.46
C GLU A 499 11.20 -7.35 -4.25
N PRO A 500 12.33 -7.87 -3.72
CA PRO A 500 12.92 -9.10 -4.20
C PRO A 500 12.02 -10.31 -3.94
N ALA A 501 12.42 -11.48 -4.44
CA ALA A 501 11.77 -12.73 -4.06
C ALA A 501 11.97 -12.98 -2.56
N PHE A 502 10.91 -13.38 -1.85
CA PHE A 502 11.02 -13.67 -0.43
C PHE A 502 11.74 -15.01 -0.18
N MET A 503 11.29 -16.07 -0.86
CA MET A 503 11.90 -17.40 -0.86
C MET A 503 11.81 -17.99 -2.27
N LEU A 504 12.81 -18.78 -2.67
CA LEU A 504 12.85 -19.42 -4.00
C LEU A 504 12.31 -20.85 -4.00
N LYS A 505 12.34 -21.51 -2.84
CA LYS A 505 11.88 -22.87 -2.62
C LYS A 505 11.32 -22.98 -1.20
N TYR A 506 10.16 -23.60 -1.05
CA TYR A 506 9.59 -23.95 0.26
C TYR A 506 8.74 -25.22 0.16
N THR A 507 8.60 -25.94 1.27
CA THR A 507 7.82 -27.18 1.31
C THR A 507 6.38 -26.89 1.73
N ARG A 508 5.42 -27.33 0.90
CA ARG A 508 4.00 -27.28 1.21
C ARG A 508 3.48 -28.66 1.59
N ARG A 509 2.70 -28.73 2.66
CA ARG A 509 2.00 -29.95 3.10
C ARG A 509 0.57 -29.95 2.60
N ARG A 510 0.16 -31.01 1.90
CA ARG A 510 -1.24 -31.27 1.55
C ARG A 510 -1.77 -32.43 2.37
N LYS A 511 -2.89 -32.25 3.06
CA LYS A 511 -3.53 -33.30 3.84
C LYS A 511 -4.01 -34.42 2.90
N ILE A 512 -3.66 -35.66 3.20
CA ILE A 512 -4.12 -36.83 2.47
C ILE A 512 -5.53 -37.15 3.00
N SER A 513 -6.54 -37.03 2.14
CA SER A 513 -7.92 -37.37 2.51
C SER A 513 -8.12 -38.88 2.50
N GLN A 514 -9.10 -39.39 3.27
CA GLN A 514 -9.44 -40.83 3.29
C GLN A 514 -9.89 -41.38 1.92
N LEU A 515 -10.19 -40.50 0.96
CA LEU A 515 -10.56 -40.84 -0.42
C LEU A 515 -9.34 -40.91 -1.38
N SER A 516 -8.14 -40.65 -0.87
CA SER A 516 -6.90 -40.63 -1.65
C SER A 516 -6.30 -42.05 -1.74
N GLU A 517 -6.90 -42.93 -2.52
CA GLU A 517 -6.39 -44.30 -2.70
C GLU A 517 -4.96 -44.29 -3.29
N GLY A 518 -4.03 -45.00 -2.63
CA GLY A 518 -2.66 -45.22 -3.12
C GLY A 518 -1.63 -44.12 -2.83
N VAL A 519 -1.97 -43.08 -2.07
CA VAL A 519 -1.03 -41.98 -1.76
C VAL A 519 -0.27 -42.26 -0.46
N GLN A 520 1.04 -42.53 -0.54
CA GLN A 520 1.91 -42.68 0.63
C GLN A 520 2.18 -41.31 1.29
N ALA A 521 2.06 -41.26 2.62
CA ALA A 521 2.32 -40.08 3.44
C ALA A 521 3.83 -39.82 3.59
N ASP A 522 4.22 -38.56 3.45
CA ASP A 522 5.61 -38.11 3.63
C ASP A 522 5.83 -37.54 5.05
N PHE A 523 4.75 -37.06 5.69
CA PHE A 523 4.76 -36.53 7.06
C PHE A 523 3.45 -36.89 7.79
N ILE A 524 3.51 -37.21 9.08
CA ILE A 524 2.34 -37.39 9.94
C ILE A 524 2.47 -36.39 11.09
N ASP A 525 1.44 -35.60 11.33
CA ASP A 525 1.47 -34.62 12.43
C ASP A 525 1.12 -35.23 13.80
N ASP A 526 1.25 -34.42 14.85
CA ASP A 526 1.00 -34.84 16.23
C ASP A 526 -0.47 -35.23 16.50
N LEU A 527 -1.40 -34.90 15.58
CA LEU A 527 -2.81 -35.28 15.62
C LEU A 527 -3.10 -36.58 14.86
N GLY A 528 -2.07 -37.17 14.23
CA GLY A 528 -2.18 -38.39 13.43
C GLY A 528 -2.67 -38.16 12.00
N ASP A 529 -2.77 -36.91 11.54
CA ASP A 529 -3.14 -36.62 10.16
C ASP A 529 -1.94 -36.88 9.23
N SER A 530 -2.21 -37.58 8.12
CA SER A 530 -1.23 -37.89 7.08
C SER A 530 -1.14 -36.76 6.05
N TRP A 531 0.09 -36.34 5.74
CA TRP A 531 0.40 -35.26 4.82
C TRP A 531 1.34 -35.73 3.72
N LYS A 532 1.14 -35.19 2.52
CA LYS A 532 2.05 -35.28 1.39
C LYS A 532 2.83 -33.97 1.29
N GLU A 533 4.15 -34.04 1.16
CA GLU A 533 5.01 -32.88 1.02
C GLU A 533 5.33 -32.63 -0.45
N TYR A 534 5.29 -31.36 -0.85
CA TYR A 534 5.62 -30.93 -2.21
C TYR A 534 6.56 -29.74 -2.14
N ASP A 535 7.63 -29.79 -2.91
CA ASP A 535 8.49 -28.64 -3.16
C ASP A 535 7.76 -27.64 -4.05
N VAL A 536 7.53 -26.44 -3.51
CA VAL A 536 6.99 -25.32 -4.26
C VAL A 536 8.13 -24.36 -4.57
N TYR A 537 8.31 -24.09 -5.86
CA TYR A 537 9.32 -23.15 -6.34
C TYR A 537 8.67 -21.81 -6.64
N HIS A 538 9.41 -20.74 -6.38
CA HIS A 538 9.05 -19.43 -6.89
C HIS A 538 8.96 -19.48 -8.43
N HIS A 539 7.88 -18.95 -8.99
CA HIS A 539 7.56 -19.09 -10.42
C HIS A 539 8.66 -18.58 -11.35
N GLY A 540 9.29 -17.44 -11.00
CA GLY A 540 10.41 -16.90 -11.76
C GLY A 540 11.64 -17.81 -11.73
N PHE A 541 11.92 -18.44 -10.58
CA PHE A 541 13.00 -19.40 -10.43
C PHE A 541 12.71 -20.71 -11.17
N LYS A 542 11.47 -21.21 -11.10
CA LYS A 542 11.03 -22.39 -11.86
C LYS A 542 11.20 -22.20 -13.37
N LYS A 543 10.78 -21.05 -13.90
CA LYS A 543 10.99 -20.70 -15.32
C LYS A 543 12.48 -20.68 -15.70
N TRP A 544 13.34 -20.13 -14.84
CA TRP A 544 14.78 -20.17 -15.06
C TRP A 544 15.31 -21.61 -15.11
N MET A 545 14.87 -22.50 -14.20
CA MET A 545 15.28 -23.91 -14.21
C MET A 545 14.87 -24.60 -15.52
N ASP A 546 13.64 -24.37 -15.96
CA ASP A 546 13.11 -25.00 -17.17
C ASP A 546 13.83 -24.52 -18.45
N ILE A 547 14.27 -23.26 -18.51
CA ILE A 547 14.99 -22.68 -19.65
C ILE A 547 16.48 -23.05 -19.64
N SER A 548 17.13 -22.98 -18.48
CA SER A 548 18.56 -23.20 -18.34
C SER A 548 18.95 -24.68 -18.24
N GLY A 549 18.01 -25.54 -17.82
CA GLY A 549 18.27 -26.94 -17.49
C GLY A 549 19.01 -27.14 -16.16
N GLN A 550 19.14 -26.09 -15.35
CA GLN A 550 19.83 -26.12 -14.05
C GLN A 550 18.84 -26.08 -12.89
N SER A 551 19.26 -26.52 -11.70
CA SER A 551 18.44 -26.56 -10.48
C SER A 551 19.07 -25.86 -9.27
N GLU A 552 20.38 -25.61 -9.32
CA GLU A 552 21.13 -25.06 -8.19
C GLU A 552 20.87 -23.55 -8.04
N ILE A 553 20.55 -23.10 -6.83
CA ILE A 553 20.21 -21.70 -6.55
C ILE A 553 21.41 -20.79 -6.87
N GLU A 554 22.63 -21.24 -6.57
CA GLU A 554 23.89 -20.53 -6.73
C GLU A 554 24.20 -20.18 -8.18
N ALA A 555 23.71 -20.99 -9.11
CA ALA A 555 23.87 -20.76 -10.54
C ALA A 555 22.79 -19.82 -11.10
N SER A 556 21.76 -19.52 -10.31
CA SER A 556 20.65 -18.69 -10.74
C SER A 556 20.91 -17.20 -10.52
N PRO A 557 20.28 -16.32 -11.33
CA PRO A 557 20.29 -14.88 -11.09
C PRO A 557 19.63 -14.45 -9.77
N TYR A 558 18.94 -15.36 -9.08
CA TYR A 558 18.31 -15.11 -7.78
C TYR A 558 19.26 -15.35 -6.60
N TYR A 559 20.45 -15.91 -6.83
CA TYR A 559 21.43 -16.11 -5.76
C TYR A 559 21.79 -14.78 -5.08
N MET A 560 21.76 -14.78 -3.73
CA MET A 560 21.95 -13.59 -2.89
C MET A 560 21.01 -12.42 -3.21
N SER A 561 19.86 -12.71 -3.82
CA SER A 561 18.87 -11.71 -4.23
C SER A 561 17.54 -11.86 -3.50
N THR A 562 17.42 -12.79 -2.55
CA THR A 562 16.20 -12.92 -1.75
C THR A 562 16.14 -11.89 -0.63
N ALA A 563 14.95 -11.70 -0.06
CA ALA A 563 14.69 -10.70 0.98
C ALA A 563 15.63 -10.80 2.19
N ASN A 564 16.08 -12.00 2.56
CA ASN A 564 16.94 -12.23 3.73
C ASN A 564 18.45 -12.27 3.40
N GLU A 565 18.82 -12.37 2.12
CA GLU A 565 20.22 -12.48 1.70
C GLU A 565 20.79 -11.16 1.18
N ILE A 566 19.92 -10.26 0.71
CA ILE A 566 20.34 -9.01 0.11
C ILE A 566 20.97 -8.08 1.14
N ASP A 567 22.10 -7.46 0.77
CA ASP A 567 22.69 -6.38 1.55
C ASP A 567 21.72 -5.18 1.65
N TRP A 568 21.42 -4.78 2.88
CA TRP A 568 20.47 -3.71 3.15
C TRP A 568 20.93 -2.38 2.54
N LYS A 569 22.25 -2.10 2.45
CA LYS A 569 22.76 -0.84 1.86
C LYS A 569 22.39 -0.77 0.38
N SER A 570 22.65 -1.85 -0.34
CA SER A 570 22.20 -2.01 -1.73
C SER A 570 20.69 -1.88 -1.87
N ARG A 571 19.90 -2.45 -0.94
CA ARG A 571 18.43 -2.36 -0.97
C ARG A 571 17.92 -0.92 -0.79
N VAL A 572 18.52 -0.15 0.12
CA VAL A 572 18.18 1.27 0.35
C VAL A 572 18.59 2.12 -0.85
N LYS A 573 19.80 1.92 -1.42
CA LYS A 573 20.23 2.62 -2.65
C LYS A 573 19.29 2.36 -3.82
N LEU A 574 18.85 1.13 -4.00
CA LEU A 574 17.89 0.77 -5.05
C LEU A 574 16.55 1.48 -4.85
N GLN A 575 16.03 1.50 -3.62
CA GLN A 575 14.81 2.25 -3.28
C GLN A 575 14.98 3.74 -3.55
N ALA A 576 16.10 4.35 -3.16
CA ALA A 576 16.37 5.77 -3.39
C ALA A 576 16.42 6.10 -4.89
N ALA A 577 17.08 5.25 -5.68
CA ALA A 577 17.15 5.41 -7.13
C ALA A 577 15.76 5.38 -7.79
N ALA A 578 14.87 4.48 -7.34
CA ALA A 578 13.47 4.46 -7.76
C ALA A 578 12.69 5.68 -7.27
N GLN A 579 12.86 6.07 -6.00
CA GLN A 579 12.13 7.17 -5.33
C GLN A 579 12.32 8.51 -6.03
N ARG A 580 13.49 8.73 -6.66
CA ARG A 580 13.75 9.93 -7.48
C ARG A 580 12.75 10.13 -8.61
N TRP A 581 12.02 9.10 -9.04
CA TRP A 581 11.05 9.21 -10.13
C TRP A 581 9.62 8.95 -9.68
N ILE A 582 9.36 9.01 -8.37
CA ILE A 582 8.04 8.82 -7.77
C ILE A 582 7.62 10.10 -7.01
N ASP A 583 6.48 10.69 -7.39
CA ASP A 583 5.93 11.91 -6.77
C ASP A 583 5.18 11.64 -5.46
N HIS A 584 4.64 10.43 -5.27
CA HIS A 584 4.17 9.97 -3.96
C HIS A 584 5.28 9.24 -3.19
N GLY A 585 5.00 8.13 -2.50
CA GLY A 585 5.96 7.29 -1.79
C GLY A 585 6.15 5.91 -2.42
N ILE A 586 7.03 5.12 -1.80
CA ILE A 586 7.25 3.71 -2.13
C ILE A 586 7.00 2.90 -0.86
N SER A 587 6.07 1.94 -0.92
CA SER A 587 5.95 0.90 0.11
C SER A 587 7.10 -0.07 -0.08
N SER A 588 8.03 -0.08 0.87
CA SER A 588 9.23 -0.90 0.83
C SER A 588 9.63 -1.28 2.24
N THR A 589 9.89 -2.57 2.46
CA THR A 589 10.36 -3.11 3.74
C THR A 589 11.79 -3.61 3.60
N ILE A 590 12.69 -3.11 4.44
CA ILE A 590 14.03 -3.66 4.58
C ILE A 590 13.95 -4.82 5.55
N ASN A 591 13.98 -6.04 5.01
CA ASN A 591 13.98 -7.26 5.80
C ASN A 591 15.38 -7.50 6.37
N LEU A 592 15.46 -7.84 7.64
CA LEU A 592 16.70 -8.07 8.37
C LEU A 592 16.66 -9.45 9.05
N PRO A 593 17.79 -10.15 9.16
CA PRO A 593 17.86 -11.39 9.92
C PRO A 593 17.53 -11.16 11.40
N SER A 594 17.09 -12.21 12.10
CA SER A 594 16.77 -12.12 13.54
C SER A 594 17.95 -11.68 14.40
N SER A 595 19.18 -11.91 13.93
CA SER A 595 20.43 -11.49 14.55
C SER A 595 20.84 -10.05 14.27
N ALA A 596 20.06 -9.28 13.49
CA ALA A 596 20.41 -7.90 13.17
C ALA A 596 20.43 -7.02 14.41
N GLU A 597 21.43 -6.16 14.52
CA GLU A 597 21.65 -5.30 15.69
C GLU A 597 20.87 -3.99 15.58
N VAL A 598 20.59 -3.35 16.71
CA VAL A 598 19.93 -2.02 16.80
C VAL A 598 20.68 -0.98 15.95
N GLU A 599 22.01 -1.03 15.93
CA GLU A 599 22.84 -0.11 15.15
C GLU A 599 22.63 -0.26 13.63
N GLU A 600 22.31 -1.46 13.13
CA GLU A 600 22.00 -1.64 11.71
C GLU A 600 20.70 -0.93 11.32
N VAL A 601 19.67 -0.99 12.17
CA VAL A 601 18.41 -0.26 11.98
C VAL A 601 18.66 1.25 11.92
N LYS A 602 19.51 1.76 12.81
CA LYS A 602 19.92 3.17 12.80
C LYS A 602 20.57 3.57 11.49
N GLN A 603 21.57 2.80 11.03
CA GLN A 603 22.28 3.07 9.79
C GLN A 603 21.36 3.01 8.56
N ILE A 604 20.39 2.10 8.54
CA ILE A 604 19.37 2.02 7.48
C ILE A 604 18.55 3.30 7.41
N TYR A 605 18.10 3.81 8.55
CA TYR A 605 17.27 5.01 8.60
C TYR A 605 18.05 6.28 8.24
N GLU A 606 19.27 6.43 8.76
CA GLU A 606 20.17 7.53 8.38
C GLU A 606 20.46 7.52 6.87
N ALA A 607 20.80 6.35 6.31
CA ALA A 607 21.02 6.20 4.87
C ALA A 607 19.76 6.52 4.05
N GLY A 608 18.58 6.10 4.53
CA GLY A 608 17.30 6.41 3.88
C GLY A 608 17.06 7.92 3.76
N TRP A 609 17.30 8.67 4.83
CA TRP A 609 17.19 10.12 4.82
C TRP A 609 18.22 10.78 3.91
N GLU A 610 19.50 10.41 4.05
CA GLU A 610 20.61 11.00 3.29
C GLU A 610 20.49 10.78 1.78
N LEU A 611 19.94 9.63 1.37
CA LEU A 611 19.70 9.30 -0.04
C LEU A 611 18.40 9.90 -0.60
N GLY A 612 17.63 10.62 0.22
CA GLY A 612 16.42 11.31 -0.21
C GLY A 612 15.20 10.41 -0.36
N CYS A 613 15.13 9.29 0.37
CA CYS A 613 13.89 8.53 0.47
C CYS A 613 12.77 9.39 1.10
N LYS A 614 11.51 8.98 0.88
CA LYS A 614 10.35 9.64 1.50
C LYS A 614 9.84 8.92 2.74
N GLY A 615 10.16 7.64 2.86
CA GLY A 615 9.89 6.83 4.04
C GLY A 615 10.68 5.54 3.99
N ILE A 616 10.79 4.89 5.15
CA ILE A 616 11.52 3.64 5.30
C ILE A 616 10.89 2.81 6.43
N THR A 617 10.81 1.51 6.21
CA THR A 617 10.32 0.53 7.19
C THR A 617 11.31 -0.61 7.27
N VAL A 618 11.60 -1.05 8.48
CA VAL A 618 12.42 -2.25 8.73
C VAL A 618 11.53 -3.34 9.28
N TYR A 619 11.86 -4.58 8.94
CA TYR A 619 11.27 -5.75 9.56
C TYR A 619 12.38 -6.73 9.90
N ARG A 620 12.67 -6.87 11.19
CA ARG A 620 13.62 -7.87 11.69
C ARG A 620 12.89 -9.19 11.88
N ASP A 621 13.41 -10.27 11.32
CA ASP A 621 12.80 -11.58 11.46
C ASP A 621 12.65 -11.96 12.94
N GLY A 622 11.50 -12.53 13.30
CA GLY A 622 11.14 -12.86 14.69
C GLY A 622 10.74 -11.68 15.60
N CYS A 623 10.83 -10.41 15.19
CA CYS A 623 10.39 -9.28 16.03
C CYS A 623 8.87 -9.26 16.28
N ARG A 624 8.11 -9.81 15.33
CA ARG A 624 6.66 -10.04 15.40
C ARG A 624 6.33 -11.43 14.87
N THR A 625 5.22 -12.01 15.33
CA THR A 625 4.68 -13.25 14.75
C THR A 625 4.37 -13.02 13.27
N GLY A 626 5.17 -13.63 12.39
CA GLY A 626 5.04 -13.51 10.94
C GLY A 626 3.92 -14.37 10.37
N VAL A 627 3.45 -14.03 9.16
CA VAL A 627 2.51 -14.86 8.38
C VAL A 627 3.26 -15.87 7.50
N LEU A 628 4.50 -15.55 7.13
CA LEU A 628 5.41 -16.42 6.39
C LEU A 628 6.43 -16.96 7.39
N ILE A 629 6.40 -18.26 7.63
CA ILE A 629 7.28 -18.95 8.57
C ILE A 629 8.35 -19.67 7.74
N ASN A 630 9.63 -19.43 8.04
CA ASN A 630 10.71 -20.21 7.47
C ASN A 630 10.68 -21.62 8.11
N SER A 631 10.81 -22.67 7.30
CA SER A 631 10.69 -24.08 7.74
C SER A 631 11.68 -24.48 8.83
N ASP A 632 12.74 -23.69 9.04
CA ASP A 632 13.80 -23.96 10.02
C ASP A 632 13.52 -23.38 11.42
N SER A 633 12.44 -22.60 11.60
CA SER A 633 12.06 -22.03 12.89
C SER A 633 11.23 -23.01 13.72
N LYS A 634 11.88 -23.71 14.66
CA LYS A 634 11.23 -24.55 15.68
C LYS A 634 10.76 -23.73 16.88
N ASP A 635 9.79 -22.84 16.70
CA ASP A 635 9.02 -22.31 17.83
C ASP A 635 7.66 -22.99 17.89
N ASN A 636 7.65 -24.16 18.55
CA ASN A 636 6.45 -24.89 18.93
C ASN A 636 5.91 -24.36 20.26
N GLU A 637 5.10 -23.30 20.22
CA GLU A 637 4.00 -23.18 21.18
C GLU A 637 2.68 -23.25 20.40
N LYS A 638 2.19 -24.48 20.22
CA LYS A 638 0.84 -24.73 19.72
C LYS A 638 -0.14 -24.36 20.83
N ILE A 639 -0.91 -23.29 20.62
CA ILE A 639 -2.19 -23.14 21.32
C ILE A 639 -3.11 -24.19 20.70
N ASN A 640 -3.33 -25.30 21.42
CA ASN A 640 -4.42 -26.22 21.13
C ASN A 640 -5.73 -25.43 21.24
N SER A 641 -6.29 -24.99 20.11
CA SER A 641 -7.68 -24.59 20.03
C SER A 641 -8.54 -25.86 20.11
N HIS A 642 -8.64 -26.44 21.31
CA HIS A 642 -9.90 -27.06 21.64
C HIS A 642 -10.92 -25.92 21.59
N GLU A 643 -11.85 -25.98 20.65
CA GLU A 643 -13.08 -25.21 20.75
C GLU A 643 -13.70 -25.58 22.11
N SER A 644 -13.43 -24.77 23.12
CA SER A 644 -14.12 -24.90 24.40
C SER A 644 -15.58 -24.61 24.11
N GLN A 645 -16.44 -25.61 24.25
CA GLN A 645 -17.88 -25.40 24.25
C GLN A 645 -18.20 -24.22 25.16
N ARG A 646 -18.98 -23.27 24.66
CA ARG A 646 -19.41 -22.10 25.42
C ARG A 646 -19.91 -22.57 26.79
N PRO A 647 -19.30 -22.12 27.90
CA PRO A 647 -19.72 -22.56 29.22
C PRO A 647 -21.18 -22.18 29.42
N LYS A 648 -21.99 -23.13 29.90
CA LYS A 648 -23.43 -22.92 30.13
C LYS A 648 -23.69 -21.88 31.23
N GLU A 649 -22.72 -21.72 32.13
CA GLU A 649 -22.77 -20.81 33.27
C GLU A 649 -21.42 -20.11 33.38
N LEU A 650 -21.45 -18.81 33.68
CA LEU A 650 -20.28 -17.98 33.95
C LEU A 650 -20.36 -17.58 35.41
N GLU A 651 -19.31 -17.86 36.19
CA GLU A 651 -19.20 -17.29 37.53
C GLU A 651 -19.09 -15.77 37.41
N CYS A 652 -19.97 -15.05 38.10
CA CYS A 652 -19.86 -13.62 38.28
C CYS A 652 -20.03 -13.26 39.76
N SER A 653 -19.24 -12.29 40.23
CA SER A 653 -19.41 -11.70 41.55
C SER A 653 -20.51 -10.65 41.46
N ILE A 654 -21.69 -10.98 41.99
CA ILE A 654 -22.78 -10.01 42.13
C ILE A 654 -22.49 -9.12 43.34
N HIS A 655 -22.05 -7.90 43.09
CA HIS A 655 -21.94 -6.89 44.13
C HIS A 655 -23.29 -6.21 44.32
N HIS A 656 -23.97 -6.54 45.42
CA HIS A 656 -25.12 -5.78 45.87
C HIS A 656 -24.61 -4.47 46.51
N ALA A 657 -25.11 -3.34 46.04
CA ALA A 657 -24.90 -2.07 46.73
C ALA A 657 -25.64 -2.14 48.07
N THR A 658 -24.87 -2.10 49.17
CA THR A 658 -25.40 -1.79 50.50
C THR A 658 -25.56 -0.30 50.66
#